data_AF-A0A4W3IZU1-F1
#
_entry.id   AF-A0A4W3IZU1-F1
#
_cell.length_a   1.000
_cell.length_b   1.000
_cell.length_c   1.000
_cell.angle_alpha   90.00
_cell.angle_beta   90.00
_cell.angle_gamma   90.00
#
_symmetry.space_group_name_H-M   'P 1'
#
loop_
_entity.id
_entity.type
_entity.pdbx_description
1 polymer ?
#
loop_
_entity_poly.entity_id
_entity_poly.type
_entity_poly.pdbx_seq_one_letter_code
_entity_poly.pdbx_strand_id
1 'polypeptide(L)'
;LPMLRFTPGMVLTPFWLLTLIFALSLNLTVCAGTENKLSTLSDLEQQYRALRKNYENCEVVMGNLEITNIDRNRDLSFLRSIREVTGYILVALNQFEYLPLENLRIIRGTKMYEERYALTVLLNYKKDGNFGLRQLGLQNLTEILNGGIYIDQNKFLCYANTVHWQDIVRSTANADTIIVPTNTTVACGRCHKSCKGRCWGPSVNQCQSLTKTVCAEQCDGRCFGPYVSDCCHRECAGGCSGPKDTDCFACTNFNDSGACVTQCPLPFIYNTMSFQLESNPQAKYTYGAFCVKKCPHNFVVDYSSCVRACPSNKMEVEENGIKVCKPCTDICPKVCDGIGTGSLQMAKTVDSSNIDKFVNCTKINGNLIFLITGIEGDPYHNIAALDPEKLNVFRTVREITGFLNIQSWPRNMSDFNVFSNLVIIGGRSLYSGISLLILKQQWVTSLHFQSLMEISAGNVYVSDNPSLCYYHTVNWTVLFRTNSQKPVIKNNRNSQNSSDKMVCDALCSDNGCWGPGPDQCLSCRFFSRGSNCTESCNLYEGFIFKFADSTNECHPCHSNCTQGTPLIAAGVIGGLFIMVIMALVFAVYVRRKSIRKKRALRRFLETELVEPLTPSGAAPNQAQLRILKETELKRVKILGSGAFGTVYKGIWVPEGETVKIPVAIKILRERTGPKANVEFMDEALIMASMDHPHLVRLLGVCLSPTIQLVTQLMPHGCLLDYVREHKDNIGSQLLLNWCVQIAKGMMYLEDRRLVHRDLAARNVLVKSPNHIKITDFGLARLLDVDEKEYNMPIKWMALECIHYRKFTHQSDVWSYGVTIWELMTFGGKPYDGIPAREIPDILEKGERLSQPPICTIDVYMVMVKCWMIDADSRPKFKELAAEFSRMARDPQRYLVIQHLFLIFLPTGSVGSTLASKSKGCAFKPHIRT
;
A
#
# COMPACT_ATOMS: atom_id res chain seq x y z
N LEU A 1 -37.93 50.67 30.55
CA LEU A 1 -38.11 52.10 30.19
C LEU A 1 -36.87 52.56 29.43
N PRO A 2 -36.99 53.20 28.25
CA PRO A 2 -38.03 53.05 27.23
C PRO A 2 -37.41 52.85 25.81
N MET A 3 -38.05 52.04 24.98
CA MET A 3 -38.77 52.43 23.75
C MET A 3 -37.92 53.06 22.63
N LEU A 4 -37.97 52.42 21.46
CA LEU A 4 -38.67 53.02 20.31
C LEU A 4 -39.11 51.92 19.32
N ARG A 5 -40.43 51.78 19.23
CA ARG A 5 -41.17 51.09 18.17
C ARG A 5 -41.03 51.87 16.87
N PHE A 6 -40.98 51.20 15.72
CA PHE A 6 -41.80 51.56 14.54
C PHE A 6 -42.04 50.34 13.65
N THR A 7 -43.32 50.03 13.45
CA THR A 7 -43.88 49.16 12.39
C THR A 7 -44.37 50.06 11.22
N PRO A 8 -44.95 49.56 10.11
CA PRO A 8 -44.33 49.62 8.79
C PRO A 8 -45.07 50.57 7.81
N GLY A 9 -44.34 51.14 6.85
CA GLY A 9 -44.93 51.95 5.78
C GLY A 9 -44.25 51.64 4.44
N MET A 10 -45.04 51.11 3.51
CA MET A 10 -44.67 50.68 2.17
C MET A 10 -43.94 51.75 1.35
N VAL A 11 -42.79 51.40 0.79
CA VAL A 11 -42.42 51.79 -0.59
C VAL A 11 -41.88 50.53 -1.29
N LEU A 12 -42.68 50.05 -2.23
CA LEU A 12 -42.40 48.88 -3.07
C LEU A 12 -41.41 49.24 -4.19
N THR A 13 -40.37 48.39 -4.30
CA THR A 13 -39.50 48.06 -5.46
C THR A 13 -38.56 49.15 -6.03
N PRO A 14 -37.32 48.80 -6.48
CA PRO A 14 -36.84 47.50 -6.96
C PRO A 14 -35.48 47.09 -6.35
N PHE A 15 -35.47 46.44 -5.19
CA PHE A 15 -34.28 45.72 -4.69
C PHE A 15 -34.36 44.20 -4.87
N TRP A 16 -35.52 43.69 -5.28
CA TRP A 16 -35.77 42.26 -5.47
C TRP A 16 -35.35 41.71 -6.85
N LEU A 17 -35.03 42.57 -7.84
CA LEU A 17 -34.49 42.08 -9.12
C LEU A 17 -32.95 41.90 -9.08
N LEU A 18 -32.23 42.63 -8.22
CA LEU A 18 -30.77 42.49 -8.11
C LEU A 18 -30.34 41.32 -7.23
N THR A 19 -31.17 40.90 -6.26
CA THR A 19 -30.90 39.73 -5.41
C THR A 19 -31.33 38.40 -6.06
N LEU A 20 -32.22 38.43 -7.06
CA LEU A 20 -32.59 37.25 -7.86
C LEU A 20 -31.58 36.94 -8.98
N ILE A 21 -30.74 37.91 -9.37
CA ILE A 21 -29.66 37.69 -10.35
C ILE A 21 -28.37 37.17 -9.67
N PHE A 22 -28.17 37.45 -8.38
CA PHE A 22 -27.02 36.94 -7.61
C PHE A 22 -27.28 35.62 -6.87
N ALA A 23 -28.49 35.06 -6.98
CA ALA A 23 -28.87 33.76 -6.39
C ALA A 23 -29.00 32.62 -7.44
N LEU A 24 -28.46 32.80 -8.64
CA LEU A 24 -28.04 31.68 -9.49
C LEU A 24 -26.66 31.26 -9.00
N SER A 25 -26.63 30.44 -7.95
CA SER A 25 -25.53 29.50 -7.78
C SER A 25 -25.31 28.82 -9.13
N LEU A 26 -24.08 28.80 -9.64
CA LEU A 26 -23.66 28.05 -10.83
C LEU A 26 -24.13 26.60 -10.69
N ASN A 27 -25.35 26.29 -11.11
CA ASN A 27 -25.87 24.94 -11.19
C ASN A 27 -25.24 24.34 -12.44
N LEU A 28 -24.01 23.83 -12.32
CA LEU A 28 -23.43 22.99 -13.35
C LEU A 28 -24.40 21.83 -13.62
N THR A 29 -24.76 21.63 -14.88
CA THR A 29 -25.63 20.53 -15.30
C THR A 29 -24.78 19.26 -15.41
N VAL A 30 -25.23 18.22 -14.71
CA VAL A 30 -24.49 16.95 -14.57
C VAL A 30 -25.22 15.84 -15.32
N CYS A 31 -24.49 15.01 -16.04
CA CYS A 31 -25.00 13.80 -16.70
C CYS A 31 -24.16 12.57 -16.36
N ALA A 32 -24.73 11.37 -16.46
CA ALA A 32 -24.06 10.13 -16.03
C ALA A 32 -23.05 9.56 -17.04
N GLY A 33 -23.16 9.91 -18.32
CA GLY A 33 -22.37 9.27 -19.38
C GLY A 33 -22.78 7.82 -19.68
N THR A 34 -21.96 7.11 -20.47
CA THR A 34 -22.22 5.73 -20.94
C THR A 34 -21.04 4.78 -20.67
N GLU A 35 -21.30 3.47 -20.73
CA GLU A 35 -20.30 2.38 -20.57
C GLU A 35 -20.48 1.30 -21.66
N ASN A 36 -20.85 1.73 -22.86
CA ASN A 36 -21.16 0.85 -23.99
C ASN A 36 -19.91 0.47 -24.81
N LYS A 37 -18.78 1.14 -24.60
CA LYS A 37 -17.54 0.95 -25.37
C LYS A 37 -17.82 1.07 -26.89
N LEU A 38 -17.57 0.02 -27.66
CA LEU A 38 -17.83 -0.04 -29.11
C LEU A 38 -19.18 -0.67 -29.46
N SER A 39 -20.01 -1.03 -28.48
CA SER A 39 -21.36 -1.54 -28.75
C SER A 39 -22.24 -0.44 -29.33
N THR A 40 -22.88 -0.73 -30.46
CA THR A 40 -23.72 0.22 -31.20
C THR A 40 -25.15 -0.30 -31.29
N LEU A 41 -26.13 0.59 -31.25
CA LEU A 41 -27.50 0.26 -31.67
C LEU A 41 -27.53 -0.05 -33.17
N SER A 42 -28.43 -0.95 -33.58
CA SER A 42 -28.59 -1.38 -34.98
C SER A 42 -29.01 -0.22 -35.90
N ASP A 43 -29.68 0.79 -35.35
CA ASP A 43 -30.16 1.97 -36.05
C ASP A 43 -29.30 3.21 -35.71
N LEU A 44 -28.66 3.78 -36.74
CA LEU A 44 -27.78 4.96 -36.65
C LEU A 44 -28.53 6.22 -36.19
N GLU A 45 -29.83 6.35 -36.52
CA GLU A 45 -30.66 7.46 -36.05
C GLU A 45 -30.91 7.36 -34.55
N GLN A 46 -31.22 6.15 -34.06
CA GLN A 46 -31.40 5.91 -32.63
C GLN A 46 -30.09 6.11 -31.85
N GLN A 47 -28.96 5.69 -32.41
CA GLN A 47 -27.64 5.94 -31.83
C GLN A 47 -27.38 7.44 -31.64
N TYR A 48 -27.63 8.26 -32.68
CA TYR A 48 -27.48 9.72 -32.59
C TYR A 48 -28.45 10.35 -31.58
N ARG A 49 -29.73 9.93 -31.58
CA ARG A 49 -30.71 10.43 -30.61
C ARG A 49 -30.36 10.06 -29.17
N ALA A 50 -29.83 8.87 -28.94
CA ALA A 50 -29.35 8.44 -27.63
C ALA A 50 -28.15 9.28 -27.18
N LEU A 51 -27.19 9.53 -28.07
CA LEU A 51 -26.06 10.43 -27.81
C LEU A 51 -26.53 11.83 -27.41
N ARG A 52 -27.40 12.43 -28.23
CA ARG A 52 -27.95 13.77 -27.95
C ARG A 52 -28.71 13.80 -26.63
N LYS A 53 -29.61 12.85 -26.39
CA LYS A 53 -30.38 12.75 -25.14
C LYS A 53 -29.48 12.66 -23.90
N ASN A 54 -28.35 11.97 -23.99
CA ASN A 54 -27.47 11.75 -22.84
C ASN A 54 -26.56 12.95 -22.51
N TYR A 55 -26.23 13.79 -23.50
CA TYR A 55 -25.19 14.83 -23.36
C TYR A 55 -25.67 16.26 -23.70
N GLU A 56 -26.86 16.45 -24.25
CA GLU A 56 -27.42 17.78 -24.53
C GLU A 56 -27.58 18.58 -23.23
N ASN A 57 -27.06 19.81 -23.23
CA ASN A 57 -27.00 20.71 -22.06
C ASN A 57 -26.24 20.13 -20.86
N CYS A 58 -25.34 19.16 -21.04
CA CYS A 58 -24.49 18.65 -19.97
C CYS A 58 -23.15 19.42 -19.91
N GLU A 59 -22.78 19.93 -18.73
CA GLU A 59 -21.47 20.55 -18.49
C GLU A 59 -20.46 19.57 -17.89
N VAL A 60 -20.91 18.67 -17.00
CA VAL A 60 -20.05 17.70 -16.31
C VAL A 60 -20.55 16.27 -16.52
N VAL A 61 -19.74 15.45 -17.19
CA VAL A 61 -20.02 14.03 -17.41
C VAL A 61 -19.44 13.20 -16.26
N MET A 62 -20.30 12.74 -15.35
CA MET A 62 -19.97 11.83 -14.23
C MET A 62 -19.90 10.36 -14.66
N GLY A 63 -19.09 10.10 -15.67
CA GLY A 63 -18.86 8.80 -16.29
C GLY A 63 -17.96 8.98 -17.50
N ASN A 64 -18.23 8.23 -18.57
CA ASN A 64 -17.46 8.31 -19.80
C ASN A 64 -18.26 9.03 -20.89
N LEU A 65 -17.56 9.74 -21.78
CA LEU A 65 -18.12 10.33 -22.99
C LEU A 65 -17.78 9.43 -24.18
N GLU A 66 -18.76 8.68 -24.67
CA GLU A 66 -18.58 7.76 -25.80
C GLU A 66 -19.34 8.28 -27.01
N ILE A 67 -18.58 8.63 -28.06
CA ILE A 67 -19.08 9.11 -29.34
C ILE A 67 -18.70 8.05 -30.38
N THR A 68 -19.66 7.17 -30.69
CA THR A 68 -19.44 6.05 -31.59
C THR A 68 -20.50 5.94 -32.68
N ASN A 69 -20.05 5.56 -33.88
CA ASN A 69 -20.89 5.25 -35.03
C ASN A 69 -21.83 6.40 -35.45
N ILE A 70 -21.32 7.64 -35.47
CA ILE A 70 -22.07 8.84 -35.87
C ILE A 70 -21.79 9.19 -37.34
N ASP A 71 -22.88 9.38 -38.09
CA ASP A 71 -22.85 9.76 -39.52
C ASP A 71 -22.33 11.18 -39.77
N ARG A 72 -21.93 11.43 -41.03
CA ARG A 72 -21.32 12.71 -41.47
C ARG A 72 -22.20 13.95 -41.26
N ASN A 73 -23.49 13.85 -41.55
CA ASN A 73 -24.41 15.01 -41.61
C ASN A 73 -25.08 15.34 -40.27
N ARG A 74 -24.56 14.80 -39.15
CA ARG A 74 -25.13 14.97 -37.82
C ARG A 74 -24.59 16.23 -37.15
N ASP A 75 -25.47 17.00 -36.53
CA ASP A 75 -25.07 18.16 -35.74
C ASP A 75 -24.62 17.70 -34.34
N LEU A 76 -23.38 18.03 -33.98
CA LEU A 76 -22.77 17.74 -32.69
C LEU A 76 -22.55 19.00 -31.85
N SER A 77 -23.09 20.15 -32.25
CA SER A 77 -22.92 21.44 -31.58
C SER A 77 -23.28 21.43 -30.09
N PHE A 78 -24.21 20.57 -29.68
CA PHE A 78 -24.60 20.38 -28.28
C PHE A 78 -23.45 19.90 -27.38
N LEU A 79 -22.41 19.26 -27.93
CA LEU A 79 -21.23 18.84 -27.16
C LEU A 79 -20.39 20.02 -26.65
N ARG A 80 -20.60 21.24 -27.18
CA ARG A 80 -19.91 22.45 -26.72
C ARG A 80 -20.24 22.81 -25.27
N SER A 81 -21.33 22.31 -24.69
CA SER A 81 -21.62 22.55 -23.27
C SER A 81 -20.65 21.84 -22.34
N ILE A 82 -20.03 20.74 -22.79
CA ILE A 82 -19.20 19.87 -21.93
C ILE A 82 -17.89 20.58 -21.56
N ARG A 83 -17.63 20.64 -20.25
CA ARG A 83 -16.44 21.25 -19.64
C ARG A 83 -15.55 20.22 -18.94
N GLU A 84 -16.15 19.17 -18.38
CA GLU A 84 -15.44 18.16 -17.60
C GLU A 84 -15.97 16.75 -17.88
N VAL A 85 -15.05 15.78 -17.97
CA VAL A 85 -15.37 14.35 -18.04
C VAL A 85 -14.61 13.61 -16.93
N THR A 86 -15.31 12.89 -16.07
CA THR A 86 -14.68 12.20 -14.93
C THR A 86 -13.98 10.89 -15.34
N GLY A 87 -14.56 10.12 -16.26
CA GLY A 87 -14.03 8.86 -16.77
C GLY A 87 -13.09 9.07 -17.95
N TYR A 88 -13.34 8.34 -19.04
CA TYR A 88 -12.61 8.46 -20.32
C TYR A 88 -13.47 9.08 -21.43
N ILE A 89 -12.82 9.51 -22.51
CA ILE A 89 -13.45 9.94 -23.75
C ILE A 89 -13.08 8.94 -24.86
N LEU A 90 -14.10 8.36 -25.49
CA LEU A 90 -13.96 7.44 -26.63
C LEU A 90 -14.62 8.05 -27.86
N VAL A 91 -13.85 8.25 -28.93
CA VAL A 91 -14.32 8.73 -30.23
C VAL A 91 -13.93 7.72 -31.28
N ALA A 92 -14.86 6.85 -31.67
CA ALA A 92 -14.54 5.73 -32.57
C ALA A 92 -15.60 5.48 -33.65
N LEU A 93 -15.16 5.01 -34.82
CA LEU A 93 -16.05 4.57 -35.90
C LEU A 93 -16.97 5.68 -36.45
N ASN A 94 -16.59 6.96 -36.32
CA ASN A 94 -17.40 8.08 -36.77
C ASN A 94 -17.05 8.57 -38.17
N GLN A 95 -17.96 9.34 -38.78
CA GLN A 95 -17.83 9.87 -40.16
C GLN A 95 -17.94 11.40 -40.26
N PHE A 96 -18.24 12.11 -39.17
CA PHE A 96 -18.26 13.58 -39.13
C PHE A 96 -16.86 14.18 -39.23
N GLU A 97 -16.76 15.44 -39.67
CA GLU A 97 -15.48 16.10 -39.97
C GLU A 97 -14.85 16.84 -38.78
N TYR A 98 -15.66 17.37 -37.86
CA TYR A 98 -15.22 18.18 -36.73
C TYR A 98 -15.82 17.71 -35.41
N LEU A 99 -15.00 17.60 -34.37
CA LEU A 99 -15.43 17.28 -33.00
C LEU A 99 -15.53 18.58 -32.16
N PRO A 100 -16.74 19.09 -31.86
CA PRO A 100 -16.93 20.39 -31.21
C PRO A 100 -16.88 20.32 -29.67
N LEU A 101 -15.75 19.90 -29.10
CA LEU A 101 -15.51 19.86 -27.64
C LEU A 101 -14.72 21.08 -27.15
N GLU A 102 -15.05 22.26 -27.68
CA GLU A 102 -14.23 23.48 -27.55
C GLU A 102 -14.09 23.98 -26.10
N ASN A 103 -15.05 23.66 -25.23
CA ASN A 103 -15.07 24.07 -23.82
C ASN A 103 -14.57 22.99 -22.86
N LEU A 104 -14.22 21.79 -23.36
CA LEU A 104 -13.69 20.72 -22.53
C LEU A 104 -12.34 21.17 -21.96
N ARG A 105 -12.23 21.20 -20.63
CA ARG A 105 -11.05 21.66 -19.89
C ARG A 105 -10.22 20.52 -19.33
N ILE A 106 -10.90 19.49 -18.84
CA ILE A 106 -10.28 18.42 -18.04
C ILE A 106 -10.91 17.05 -18.31
N ILE A 107 -10.06 16.02 -18.37
CA ILE A 107 -10.43 14.60 -18.30
C ILE A 107 -9.79 14.01 -17.04
N ARG A 108 -10.58 13.48 -16.10
CA ARG A 108 -10.02 13.00 -14.82
C ARG A 108 -9.45 11.59 -14.90
N GLY A 109 -9.96 10.72 -15.76
CA GLY A 109 -9.46 9.34 -15.90
C GLY A 109 -9.72 8.47 -14.66
N THR A 110 -10.85 8.63 -13.98
CA THR A 110 -11.25 7.73 -12.88
C THR A 110 -11.60 6.33 -13.38
N LYS A 111 -12.00 6.24 -14.65
CA LYS A 111 -12.12 5.01 -15.46
C LYS A 111 -11.35 5.24 -16.77
N MET A 112 -10.75 4.18 -17.30
CA MET A 112 -9.93 4.24 -18.51
C MET A 112 -10.42 3.23 -19.55
N TYR A 113 -10.40 3.60 -20.82
CA TYR A 113 -10.68 2.69 -21.93
C TYR A 113 -9.50 1.71 -22.07
N GLU A 114 -9.82 0.42 -22.19
CA GLU A 114 -8.86 -0.68 -22.09
C GLU A 114 -7.92 -0.58 -20.88
N GLU A 115 -8.41 0.01 -19.78
CA GLU A 115 -7.66 0.22 -18.53
C GLU A 115 -6.38 1.06 -18.69
N ARG A 116 -6.18 1.72 -19.85
CA ARG A 116 -4.94 2.44 -20.18
C ARG A 116 -5.15 3.88 -20.60
N TYR A 117 -6.23 4.16 -21.34
CA TYR A 117 -6.38 5.44 -22.04
C TYR A 117 -7.54 6.26 -21.48
N ALA A 118 -7.28 7.55 -21.21
CA ALA A 118 -8.29 8.53 -20.84
C ALA A 118 -8.88 9.24 -22.06
N LEU A 119 -8.12 9.35 -23.15
CA LEU A 119 -8.59 9.83 -24.44
C LEU A 119 -8.27 8.80 -25.52
N THR A 120 -9.28 8.32 -26.23
CA THR A 120 -9.13 7.35 -27.31
C THR A 120 -9.88 7.84 -28.55
N VAL A 121 -9.15 8.04 -29.65
CA VAL A 121 -9.68 8.48 -30.95
C VAL A 121 -9.21 7.51 -32.03
N LEU A 122 -10.09 6.65 -32.53
CA LEU A 122 -9.69 5.60 -33.48
C LEU A 122 -10.71 5.33 -34.59
N LEU A 123 -10.25 4.98 -35.78
CA LEU A 123 -11.10 4.52 -36.89
C LEU A 123 -12.24 5.49 -37.27
N ASN A 124 -12.03 6.81 -37.16
CA ASN A 124 -13.06 7.80 -37.49
C ASN A 124 -13.06 8.15 -38.99
N TYR A 125 -13.29 7.14 -39.83
CA TYR A 125 -13.45 7.29 -41.27
C TYR A 125 -14.26 6.11 -41.82
N LYS A 126 -14.91 6.30 -42.97
CA LYS A 126 -15.55 5.20 -43.70
C LYS A 126 -14.51 4.47 -44.55
N LYS A 127 -14.42 3.14 -44.47
CA LYS A 127 -13.42 2.33 -45.20
C LYS A 127 -13.38 2.62 -46.71
N ASP A 128 -14.56 2.77 -47.31
CA ASP A 128 -14.72 3.08 -48.74
C ASP A 128 -14.97 4.58 -49.04
N GLY A 129 -14.91 5.43 -48.01
CA GLY A 129 -15.28 6.84 -48.11
C GLY A 129 -14.10 7.81 -48.25
N ASN A 130 -14.36 8.96 -48.87
CA ASN A 130 -13.42 10.09 -48.97
C ASN A 130 -13.56 11.11 -47.81
N PHE A 131 -14.25 10.71 -46.74
CA PHE A 131 -14.59 11.59 -45.61
C PHE A 131 -14.45 10.85 -44.27
N GLY A 132 -14.24 11.64 -43.22
CA GLY A 132 -14.01 11.20 -41.86
C GLY A 132 -13.53 12.39 -41.01
N LEU A 133 -13.14 12.10 -39.78
CA LEU A 133 -12.70 13.11 -38.82
C LEU A 133 -11.44 13.83 -39.30
N ARG A 134 -11.53 15.16 -39.43
CA ARG A 134 -10.45 16.04 -39.90
C ARG A 134 -9.81 16.84 -38.79
N GLN A 135 -10.61 17.28 -37.80
CA GLN A 135 -10.12 18.18 -36.77
C GLN A 135 -10.77 17.91 -35.40
N LEU A 136 -9.95 17.97 -34.34
CA LEU A 136 -10.39 17.90 -32.95
C LEU A 136 -10.53 19.31 -32.38
N GLY A 137 -11.73 19.72 -31.97
CA GLY A 137 -11.97 20.99 -31.30
C GLY A 137 -11.65 20.93 -29.81
N LEU A 138 -10.40 20.64 -29.42
CA LEU A 138 -9.99 20.46 -28.01
C LEU A 138 -9.11 21.62 -27.49
N GLN A 139 -9.35 22.84 -27.98
CA GLN A 139 -8.48 23.99 -27.73
C GLN A 139 -8.36 24.42 -26.26
N ASN A 140 -9.37 24.12 -25.44
CA ASN A 140 -9.35 24.40 -24.00
C ASN A 140 -8.90 23.20 -23.14
N LEU A 141 -8.63 22.03 -23.74
CA LEU A 141 -8.20 20.85 -23.01
C LEU A 141 -6.73 21.02 -22.60
N THR A 142 -6.51 21.30 -21.32
CA THR A 142 -5.17 21.51 -20.77
C THR A 142 -4.84 20.50 -19.67
N GLU A 143 -5.76 19.62 -19.27
CA GLU A 143 -5.53 18.62 -18.22
C GLU A 143 -6.10 17.23 -18.56
N ILE A 144 -5.24 16.22 -18.44
CA ILE A 144 -5.62 14.82 -18.25
C ILE A 144 -4.96 14.35 -16.95
N LEU A 145 -5.75 14.16 -15.89
CA LEU A 145 -5.22 13.84 -14.55
C LEU A 145 -4.61 12.44 -14.48
N ASN A 146 -5.28 11.47 -15.09
CA ASN A 146 -4.87 10.07 -15.10
C ASN A 146 -5.20 9.40 -16.44
N GLY A 147 -4.42 8.41 -16.84
CA GLY A 147 -4.56 7.69 -18.11
C GLY A 147 -3.84 8.33 -19.29
N GLY A 148 -3.56 7.48 -20.30
CA GLY A 148 -2.85 7.86 -21.53
C GLY A 148 -3.76 8.40 -22.63
N ILE A 149 -3.17 8.59 -23.81
CA ILE A 149 -3.82 9.05 -25.03
C ILE A 149 -3.57 8.04 -26.14
N TYR A 150 -4.63 7.59 -26.81
CA TYR A 150 -4.55 6.73 -27.98
C TYR A 150 -5.28 7.39 -29.15
N ILE A 151 -4.53 8.02 -30.04
CA ILE A 151 -5.04 8.57 -31.29
C ILE A 151 -4.35 7.81 -32.39
N ASP A 152 -5.05 6.93 -33.09
CA ASP A 152 -4.45 6.16 -34.18
C ASP A 152 -5.50 5.77 -35.22
N GLN A 153 -5.06 5.42 -36.43
CA GLN A 153 -5.93 4.95 -37.51
C GLN A 153 -7.05 5.95 -37.86
N ASN A 154 -6.76 7.25 -37.89
CA ASN A 154 -7.67 8.28 -38.37
C ASN A 154 -7.16 8.84 -39.70
N LYS A 155 -7.66 8.31 -40.82
CA LYS A 155 -7.14 8.58 -42.18
C LYS A 155 -7.08 10.08 -42.55
N PHE A 156 -8.04 10.88 -42.08
CA PHE A 156 -8.18 12.29 -42.49
C PHE A 156 -7.81 13.30 -41.39
N LEU A 157 -7.38 12.84 -40.21
CA LEU A 157 -7.16 13.71 -39.05
C LEU A 157 -5.89 14.57 -39.22
N CYS A 158 -6.02 15.87 -38.98
CA CYS A 158 -4.95 16.85 -39.04
C CYS A 158 -4.66 17.51 -37.68
N TYR A 159 -3.48 18.13 -37.56
CA TYR A 159 -3.00 18.95 -36.44
C TYR A 159 -2.75 18.25 -35.10
N ALA A 160 -3.40 17.11 -34.82
CA ALA A 160 -3.23 16.37 -33.56
C ALA A 160 -1.77 15.96 -33.26
N ASN A 161 -0.96 15.76 -34.30
CA ASN A 161 0.48 15.49 -34.21
C ASN A 161 1.32 16.72 -33.81
N THR A 162 0.76 17.92 -33.92
CA THR A 162 1.44 19.19 -33.54
C THR A 162 1.23 19.57 -32.09
N VAL A 163 0.26 18.94 -31.41
CA VAL A 163 -0.08 19.20 -30.01
C VAL A 163 1.01 18.64 -29.09
N HIS A 164 1.48 19.45 -28.14
CA HIS A 164 2.43 19.05 -27.12
C HIS A 164 1.70 18.37 -25.95
N TRP A 165 1.54 17.04 -26.05
CA TRP A 165 0.77 16.25 -25.10
C TRP A 165 1.37 16.16 -23.69
N GLN A 166 2.69 16.32 -23.52
CA GLN A 166 3.32 16.36 -22.20
C GLN A 166 2.85 17.53 -21.31
N ASP A 167 2.32 18.60 -21.91
CA ASP A 167 1.73 19.72 -21.18
C ASP A 167 0.33 19.41 -20.63
N ILE A 168 -0.41 18.56 -21.35
CA ILE A 168 -1.79 18.20 -21.03
C ILE A 168 -1.84 17.04 -20.03
N VAL A 169 -1.03 15.99 -20.24
CA VAL A 169 -1.00 14.81 -19.37
C VAL A 169 -0.24 15.10 -18.08
N ARG A 170 -0.89 14.88 -16.92
CA ARG A 170 -0.30 15.16 -15.60
C ARG A 170 0.87 14.25 -15.27
N SER A 171 0.70 12.94 -15.39
CA SER A 171 1.72 11.92 -15.08
C SER A 171 2.29 11.31 -16.35
N THR A 172 3.59 11.52 -16.59
CA THR A 172 4.32 10.92 -17.73
C THR A 172 5.11 9.68 -17.33
N ALA A 173 4.75 9.04 -16.21
CA ALA A 173 5.50 7.91 -15.66
C ALA A 173 5.63 6.72 -16.64
N ASN A 174 4.73 6.62 -17.63
CA ASN A 174 4.82 5.67 -18.74
C ASN A 174 4.70 6.42 -20.08
N ALA A 175 5.82 6.82 -20.69
CA ALA A 175 5.84 7.47 -22.00
C ALA A 175 5.16 6.62 -23.11
N ASP A 176 5.08 5.30 -22.94
CA ASP A 176 4.43 4.34 -23.86
C ASP A 176 2.89 4.47 -23.92
N THR A 177 2.30 5.35 -23.11
CA THR A 177 0.84 5.53 -23.03
C THR A 177 0.33 6.69 -23.90
N ILE A 178 1.21 7.44 -24.57
CA ILE A 178 0.83 8.49 -25.53
C ILE A 178 1.15 7.98 -26.94
N ILE A 179 0.11 7.51 -27.64
CA ILE A 179 0.20 7.02 -29.01
C ILE A 179 -0.52 8.04 -29.90
N VAL A 180 0.24 8.79 -30.68
CA VAL A 180 -0.26 9.73 -31.69
C VAL A 180 0.64 9.62 -32.93
N PRO A 181 0.09 9.34 -34.14
CA PRO A 181 0.89 9.19 -35.34
C PRO A 181 1.58 10.50 -35.68
N THR A 182 2.87 10.44 -35.99
CA THR A 182 3.68 11.60 -36.40
C THR A 182 3.41 12.03 -37.84
N ASN A 183 3.00 11.08 -38.70
CA ASN A 183 2.74 11.30 -40.12
C ASN A 183 1.26 11.16 -40.46
N THR A 184 0.72 12.14 -41.19
CA THR A 184 -0.61 12.07 -41.79
C THR A 184 -0.49 11.52 -43.21
N THR A 185 -1.41 10.62 -43.59
CA THR A 185 -1.47 10.07 -44.96
C THR A 185 -2.04 11.07 -45.98
N VAL A 186 -2.56 12.20 -45.50
CA VAL A 186 -3.21 13.27 -46.27
C VAL A 186 -2.46 14.59 -46.06
N ALA A 187 -2.43 15.44 -47.10
CA ALA A 187 -1.85 16.78 -47.03
C ALA A 187 -2.67 17.69 -46.11
N CYS A 188 -2.17 17.94 -44.90
CA CYS A 188 -2.77 18.84 -43.92
C CYS A 188 -2.26 20.28 -44.09
N GLY A 189 -3.10 21.27 -43.74
CA GLY A 189 -2.67 22.66 -43.61
C GLY A 189 -1.64 22.84 -42.49
N ARG A 190 -0.93 23.98 -42.48
CA ARG A 190 0.01 24.33 -41.39
C ARG A 190 -0.71 25.13 -40.30
N CYS A 191 -0.22 25.03 -39.07
CA CYS A 191 -0.65 25.91 -37.98
C CYS A 191 -0.41 27.40 -38.34
N HIS A 192 -1.25 28.28 -37.78
CA HIS A 192 -1.00 29.71 -37.88
C HIS A 192 0.37 30.09 -37.29
N LYS A 193 1.03 31.10 -37.86
CA LYS A 193 2.41 31.51 -37.47
C LYS A 193 2.53 31.86 -35.99
N SER A 194 1.50 32.45 -35.40
CA SER A 194 1.46 32.81 -33.96
C SER A 194 1.48 31.60 -33.02
N CYS A 195 1.06 30.42 -33.49
CA CYS A 195 0.97 29.22 -32.65
C CYS A 195 2.33 28.53 -32.42
N LYS A 196 3.41 29.06 -33.01
CA LYS A 196 4.77 28.48 -32.91
C LYS A 196 4.80 26.97 -33.21
N GLY A 197 3.96 26.54 -34.16
CA GLY A 197 3.89 25.16 -34.61
C GLY A 197 3.04 24.21 -33.76
N ARG A 198 2.28 24.67 -32.75
CA ARG A 198 1.41 23.82 -31.90
C ARG A 198 -0.04 24.28 -31.97
N CYS A 199 -0.92 23.51 -32.60
CA CYS A 199 -2.31 23.92 -32.78
C CYS A 199 -3.30 22.75 -32.86
N TRP A 200 -4.57 23.06 -32.63
CA TRP A 200 -5.71 22.16 -32.84
C TRP A 200 -6.37 22.37 -34.21
N GLY A 201 -5.96 23.40 -34.96
CA GLY A 201 -6.51 23.78 -36.25
C GLY A 201 -5.79 24.98 -36.88
N PRO A 202 -6.21 25.43 -38.07
CA PRO A 202 -5.49 26.45 -38.84
C PRO A 202 -5.60 27.89 -38.30
N SER A 203 -6.58 28.16 -37.43
CA SER A 203 -6.89 29.52 -36.96
C SER A 203 -6.06 29.96 -35.75
N VAL A 204 -5.95 31.27 -35.53
CA VAL A 204 -5.22 31.87 -34.39
C VAL A 204 -5.82 31.46 -33.03
N ASN A 205 -7.14 31.36 -32.95
CA ASN A 205 -7.85 30.95 -31.73
C ASN A 205 -7.74 29.44 -31.44
N GLN A 206 -7.07 28.68 -32.31
CA GLN A 206 -6.85 27.24 -32.18
C GLN A 206 -5.40 26.91 -31.82
N CYS A 207 -4.58 27.90 -31.44
CA CYS A 207 -3.25 27.64 -30.88
C CYS A 207 -3.37 26.87 -29.55
N GLN A 208 -2.44 25.95 -29.30
CA GLN A 208 -2.38 25.26 -28.01
C GLN A 208 -1.91 26.22 -26.92
N SER A 209 -2.69 26.34 -25.84
CA SER A 209 -2.27 27.04 -24.63
C SER A 209 -1.44 26.10 -23.74
N LEU A 210 -0.22 26.52 -23.39
CA LEU A 210 0.69 25.75 -22.54
C LEU A 210 0.57 26.27 -21.10
N THR A 211 0.37 25.36 -20.15
CA THR A 211 0.11 25.72 -18.74
C THR A 211 0.95 24.92 -17.75
N LYS A 212 1.89 24.10 -18.22
CA LYS A 212 2.76 23.25 -17.38
C LYS A 212 4.23 23.36 -17.77
N THR A 213 4.53 23.16 -19.05
CA THR A 213 5.90 23.08 -19.59
C THR A 213 6.58 24.44 -19.72
N VAL A 214 5.83 25.52 -19.65
CA VAL A 214 6.31 26.91 -19.75
C VAL A 214 6.47 27.59 -18.39
N CYS A 215 6.12 26.90 -17.30
CA CYS A 215 6.10 27.46 -15.96
C CYS A 215 7.49 27.61 -15.36
N ALA A 216 7.63 28.52 -14.39
CA ALA A 216 8.83 28.63 -13.56
C ALA A 216 9.03 27.37 -12.71
N GLU A 217 10.28 27.01 -12.41
CA GLU A 217 10.63 25.81 -11.64
C GLU A 217 10.04 25.78 -10.22
N GLN A 218 9.68 26.94 -9.67
CA GLN A 218 9.06 27.08 -8.35
C GLN A 218 7.54 26.80 -8.35
N CYS A 219 6.89 26.69 -9.52
CA CYS A 219 5.47 26.38 -9.57
C CYS A 219 5.23 24.89 -9.25
N ASP A 220 4.42 24.61 -8.22
CA ASP A 220 4.08 23.23 -7.81
C ASP A 220 3.22 22.47 -8.85
N GLY A 221 2.58 23.20 -9.78
CA GLY A 221 1.62 22.63 -10.71
C GLY A 221 1.57 23.36 -12.05
N ARG A 222 0.59 24.24 -12.21
CA ARG A 222 0.31 24.96 -13.46
C ARG A 222 0.58 26.46 -13.35
N CYS A 223 0.57 27.14 -14.48
CA CYS A 223 0.74 28.59 -14.57
C CYS A 223 -0.05 29.17 -15.75
N PHE A 224 -0.23 30.49 -15.73
CA PHE A 224 -0.75 31.27 -16.87
C PHE A 224 0.32 32.14 -17.54
N GLY A 225 1.57 32.02 -17.10
CA GLY A 225 2.73 32.73 -17.62
C GLY A 225 4.04 32.14 -17.10
N PRO A 226 5.19 32.60 -17.61
CA PRO A 226 6.50 32.01 -17.30
C PRO A 226 7.12 32.51 -15.99
N TYR A 227 6.56 33.54 -15.35
CA TYR A 227 7.12 34.11 -14.13
C TYR A 227 6.55 33.44 -12.88
N VAL A 228 7.27 33.52 -11.76
CA VAL A 228 6.83 32.96 -10.48
C VAL A 228 5.52 33.59 -9.98
N SER A 229 5.27 34.85 -10.32
CA SER A 229 3.99 35.53 -10.06
C SER A 229 2.79 34.89 -10.75
N ASP A 230 3.05 34.11 -11.80
CA ASP A 230 2.03 33.54 -12.68
C ASP A 230 1.72 32.09 -12.33
N CYS A 231 2.30 31.58 -11.24
CA CYS A 231 2.01 30.25 -10.72
C CYS A 231 0.55 30.18 -10.23
N CYS A 232 -0.13 29.11 -10.58
CA CYS A 232 -1.45 28.79 -10.07
C CYS A 232 -1.38 28.21 -8.66
N HIS A 233 -2.50 28.28 -7.93
CA HIS A 233 -2.65 27.52 -6.70
C HIS A 233 -2.46 26.01 -6.97
N ARG A 234 -1.84 25.28 -6.05
CA ARG A 234 -1.54 23.84 -6.19
C ARG A 234 -2.77 22.96 -6.43
N GLU A 235 -3.95 23.42 -6.00
CA GLU A 235 -5.22 22.72 -6.23
C GLU A 235 -5.83 22.99 -7.60
N CYS A 236 -5.26 23.90 -8.40
CA CYS A 236 -5.74 24.17 -9.75
C CYS A 236 -5.35 23.05 -10.73
N ALA A 237 -6.32 22.62 -11.52
CA ALA A 237 -6.17 21.70 -12.64
C ALA A 237 -6.43 22.44 -13.97
N GLY A 238 -5.68 22.09 -15.01
CA GLY A 238 -5.69 22.74 -16.33
C GLY A 238 -5.13 24.17 -16.41
N GLY A 239 -5.13 24.92 -15.30
CA GLY A 239 -4.57 26.27 -15.23
C GLY A 239 -5.41 27.17 -14.32
N CYS A 240 -5.17 28.46 -14.39
CA CYS A 240 -5.85 29.45 -13.57
C CYS A 240 -5.86 30.83 -14.26
N SER A 241 -6.68 31.71 -13.71
CA SER A 241 -6.74 33.14 -14.07
C SER A 241 -6.06 34.04 -13.04
N GLY A 242 -5.55 33.46 -11.95
CA GLY A 242 -4.94 34.14 -10.82
C GLY A 242 -4.36 33.14 -9.80
N PRO A 243 -3.68 33.61 -8.75
CA PRO A 243 -2.93 32.76 -7.83
C PRO A 243 -3.78 32.06 -6.76
N LYS A 244 -5.07 32.40 -6.60
CA LYS A 244 -5.92 31.83 -5.55
C LYS A 244 -6.52 30.49 -5.95
N ASP A 245 -6.94 29.73 -4.94
CA ASP A 245 -7.71 28.49 -5.12
C ASP A 245 -9.11 28.70 -5.74
N THR A 246 -9.60 29.93 -5.75
CA THR A 246 -10.85 30.34 -6.44
C THR A 246 -10.66 30.72 -7.90
N ASP A 247 -9.42 30.94 -8.34
CA ASP A 247 -9.11 31.44 -9.69
C ASP A 247 -8.80 30.30 -10.67
N CYS A 248 -8.91 29.05 -10.20
CA CYS A 248 -8.64 27.85 -10.95
C CYS A 248 -9.66 27.62 -12.07
N PHE A 249 -9.19 27.08 -13.20
CA PHE A 249 -10.09 26.68 -14.28
C PHE A 249 -10.90 25.42 -13.96
N ALA A 250 -10.27 24.49 -13.24
CA ALA A 250 -10.88 23.30 -12.68
C ALA A 250 -10.14 22.94 -11.38
N CYS A 251 -10.77 22.15 -10.51
CA CYS A 251 -10.14 21.69 -9.28
C CYS A 251 -9.48 20.32 -9.50
N THR A 252 -8.25 20.16 -9.00
CA THR A 252 -7.54 18.88 -8.96
C THR A 252 -8.35 17.84 -8.19
N ASN A 253 -8.84 18.22 -7.01
CA ASN A 253 -9.60 17.34 -6.11
C ASN A 253 -11.09 17.73 -6.11
N PHE A 254 -11.48 18.68 -5.25
CA PHE A 254 -12.89 19.06 -5.09
C PHE A 254 -13.10 20.56 -5.25
N ASN A 255 -14.26 20.93 -5.80
CA ASN A 255 -14.78 22.28 -5.80
C ASN A 255 -15.74 22.45 -4.62
N ASP A 256 -15.34 23.27 -3.65
CA ASP A 256 -16.20 23.75 -2.59
C ASP A 256 -16.64 25.19 -2.85
N SER A 257 -17.83 25.34 -3.45
CA SER A 257 -18.49 26.64 -3.61
C SER A 257 -17.63 27.68 -4.36
N GLY A 258 -16.81 27.21 -5.31
CA GLY A 258 -15.89 28.02 -6.12
C GLY A 258 -14.42 27.87 -5.73
N ALA A 259 -14.11 27.43 -4.50
CA ALA A 259 -12.73 27.22 -4.06
C ALA A 259 -12.28 25.77 -4.30
N CYS A 260 -11.07 25.58 -4.82
CA CYS A 260 -10.49 24.25 -5.00
C CYS A 260 -9.82 23.74 -3.72
N VAL A 261 -10.36 22.68 -3.14
CA VAL A 261 -9.95 22.10 -1.86
C VAL A 261 -9.50 20.65 -2.02
N THR A 262 -8.59 20.20 -1.15
CA THR A 262 -8.09 18.82 -1.13
C THR A 262 -9.14 17.83 -0.63
N GLN A 263 -9.98 18.24 0.31
CA GLN A 263 -11.04 17.42 0.90
C GLN A 263 -12.23 18.30 1.29
N CYS A 264 -13.45 17.77 1.18
CA CYS A 264 -14.63 18.47 1.66
C CYS A 264 -14.64 18.55 3.20
N PRO A 265 -15.30 19.57 3.79
CA PRO A 265 -15.50 19.68 5.23
C PRO A 265 -16.09 18.40 5.84
N LEU A 266 -15.34 17.76 6.74
CA LEU A 266 -15.69 16.47 7.31
C LEU A 266 -16.96 16.53 8.20
N PRO A 267 -17.73 15.42 8.31
CA PRO A 267 -18.93 15.35 9.16
C PRO A 267 -18.66 15.51 10.66
N PHE A 268 -17.44 15.17 11.10
CA PHE A 268 -17.02 15.26 12.49
C PHE A 268 -15.73 16.05 12.60
N ILE A 269 -15.65 16.89 13.63
CA ILE A 269 -14.47 17.66 14.01
C ILE A 269 -14.04 17.28 15.43
N TYR A 270 -12.74 17.22 15.65
CA TYR A 270 -12.20 16.95 16.97
C TYR A 270 -12.32 18.19 17.84
N ASN A 271 -13.13 18.10 18.91
CA ASN A 271 -13.24 19.17 19.89
C ASN A 271 -12.14 18.98 20.95
N THR A 272 -11.23 19.94 21.02
CA THR A 272 -10.09 19.93 21.93
C THR A 272 -10.47 20.12 23.40
N MET A 273 -11.69 20.56 23.71
CA MET A 273 -12.20 20.76 25.07
C MET A 273 -12.84 19.48 25.63
N SER A 274 -13.66 18.80 24.82
CA SER A 274 -14.32 17.54 25.22
C SER A 274 -13.45 16.30 24.94
N PHE A 275 -12.36 16.46 24.15
CA PHE A 275 -11.52 15.37 23.65
C PHE A 275 -12.31 14.32 22.85
N GLN A 276 -13.43 14.74 22.25
CA GLN A 276 -14.35 13.90 21.50
C GLN A 276 -14.54 14.41 20.07
N LEU A 277 -14.97 13.52 19.18
CA LEU A 277 -15.42 13.88 17.84
C LEU A 277 -16.86 14.41 17.93
N GLU A 278 -17.07 15.65 17.54
CA GLU A 278 -18.38 16.31 17.53
C GLU A 278 -18.84 16.56 16.10
N SER A 279 -20.15 16.61 15.89
CA SER A 279 -20.72 16.86 14.56
C SER A 279 -20.38 18.26 14.07
N ASN A 280 -19.91 18.36 12.82
CA ASN A 280 -19.55 19.60 12.17
C ASN A 280 -20.76 20.23 11.46
N PRO A 281 -21.25 21.41 11.88
CA PRO A 281 -22.37 22.09 11.22
C PRO A 281 -22.08 22.52 9.77
N GLN A 282 -20.80 22.65 9.41
CA GLN A 282 -20.36 23.02 8.06
C GLN A 282 -20.01 21.81 7.20
N ALA A 283 -20.33 20.59 7.65
CA ALA A 283 -20.08 19.37 6.91
C ALA A 283 -20.65 19.42 5.49
N LYS A 284 -19.87 18.94 4.53
CA LYS A 284 -20.30 18.71 3.15
C LYS A 284 -19.86 17.33 2.71
N TYR A 285 -20.65 16.74 1.83
CA TYR A 285 -20.41 15.43 1.27
C TYR A 285 -19.74 15.57 -0.10
N THR A 286 -18.81 14.65 -0.39
CA THR A 286 -18.21 14.57 -1.72
C THR A 286 -19.24 13.99 -2.70
N TYR A 287 -19.39 14.64 -3.85
CA TYR A 287 -20.21 14.16 -4.98
C TYR A 287 -19.44 14.39 -6.27
N GLY A 288 -18.81 13.33 -6.80
CA GLY A 288 -17.85 13.47 -7.89
C GLY A 288 -16.69 14.37 -7.47
N ALA A 289 -16.50 15.49 -8.17
CA ALA A 289 -15.49 16.50 -7.88
C ALA A 289 -16.06 17.73 -7.13
N PHE A 290 -17.23 17.63 -6.49
CA PHE A 290 -17.89 18.74 -5.80
C PHE A 290 -18.16 18.44 -4.33
N CYS A 291 -18.20 19.49 -3.51
CA CYS A 291 -18.65 19.43 -2.11
C CYS A 291 -20.10 19.91 -2.00
N VAL A 292 -21.03 19.02 -1.65
CA VAL A 292 -22.46 19.30 -1.56
C VAL A 292 -22.98 19.23 -0.11
N LYS A 293 -23.88 20.13 0.28
CA LYS A 293 -24.48 20.11 1.63
C LYS A 293 -25.45 18.94 1.82
N LYS A 294 -26.10 18.48 0.74
CA LYS A 294 -27.03 17.35 0.74
C LYS A 294 -26.77 16.50 -0.49
N CYS A 295 -26.81 15.18 -0.33
CA CYS A 295 -26.72 14.28 -1.47
C CYS A 295 -28.00 14.39 -2.35
N PRO A 296 -27.88 14.18 -3.67
CA PRO A 296 -29.05 14.12 -4.55
C PRO A 296 -30.02 12.98 -4.14
N HIS A 297 -31.30 13.11 -4.51
CA HIS A 297 -32.40 12.27 -4.02
C HIS A 297 -32.21 10.74 -4.20
N ASN A 298 -31.43 10.30 -5.20
CA ASN A 298 -31.17 8.88 -5.48
C ASN A 298 -29.78 8.41 -5.01
N PHE A 299 -29.14 9.16 -4.12
CA PHE A 299 -27.83 8.83 -3.56
C PHE A 299 -27.95 8.60 -2.06
N VAL A 300 -27.08 7.72 -1.56
CA VAL A 300 -26.94 7.34 -0.16
C VAL A 300 -25.63 7.93 0.35
N VAL A 301 -25.62 8.40 1.60
CA VAL A 301 -24.41 8.92 2.24
C VAL A 301 -23.61 7.75 2.79
N ASP A 302 -22.38 7.57 2.32
CA ASP A 302 -21.40 6.70 2.96
C ASP A 302 -20.27 7.55 3.56
N TYR A 303 -20.24 7.60 4.90
CA TYR A 303 -19.30 8.39 5.70
C TYR A 303 -19.30 9.90 5.37
N SER A 304 -18.59 10.31 4.33
CA SER A 304 -18.47 11.70 3.86
C SER A 304 -18.71 11.85 2.35
N SER A 305 -19.35 10.85 1.72
CA SER A 305 -19.46 10.76 0.26
C SER A 305 -20.86 10.33 -0.17
N CYS A 306 -21.33 10.85 -1.30
CA CYS A 306 -22.59 10.46 -1.93
C CYS A 306 -22.35 9.29 -2.90
N VAL A 307 -22.86 8.10 -2.57
CA VAL A 307 -22.74 6.89 -3.38
C VAL A 307 -24.11 6.46 -3.93
N ARG A 308 -24.15 5.76 -5.08
CA ARG A 308 -25.41 5.25 -5.65
C ARG A 308 -25.97 4.07 -4.87
N ALA A 309 -25.10 3.28 -4.26
CA ALA A 309 -25.44 2.10 -3.48
C ALA A 309 -24.39 1.92 -2.37
N CYS A 310 -24.79 1.31 -1.26
CA CYS A 310 -23.87 1.00 -0.18
C CYS A 310 -22.86 -0.08 -0.59
N PRO A 311 -21.63 -0.04 -0.04
CA PRO A 311 -20.67 -1.13 -0.15
C PRO A 311 -21.25 -2.47 0.32
N SER A 312 -20.72 -3.59 -0.18
CA SER A 312 -21.25 -4.95 0.08
C SER A 312 -21.30 -5.36 1.56
N ASN A 313 -20.55 -4.68 2.44
CA ASN A 313 -20.53 -4.89 3.89
C ASN A 313 -21.36 -3.87 4.68
N LYS A 314 -22.14 -3.03 3.98
CA LYS A 314 -23.01 -2.01 4.57
C LYS A 314 -24.43 -2.14 4.02
N MET A 315 -25.40 -1.71 4.81
CA MET A 315 -26.80 -1.63 4.44
C MET A 315 -27.28 -0.18 4.42
N GLU A 316 -28.27 0.09 3.56
CA GLU A 316 -28.94 1.39 3.50
C GLU A 316 -29.93 1.50 4.67
N VAL A 317 -29.77 2.53 5.48
CA VAL A 317 -30.63 2.87 6.61
C VAL A 317 -31.07 4.32 6.45
N GLU A 318 -32.33 4.61 6.77
CA GLU A 318 -32.84 5.97 6.75
C GLU A 318 -32.79 6.57 8.18
N GLU A 319 -31.98 7.61 8.37
CA GLU A 319 -31.89 8.36 9.63
C GLU A 319 -32.26 9.83 9.38
N ASN A 320 -33.26 10.33 10.11
CA ASN A 320 -33.74 11.71 9.98
C ASN A 320 -34.08 12.12 8.53
N GLY A 321 -34.60 11.19 7.72
CA GLY A 321 -34.94 11.41 6.31
C GLY A 321 -33.74 11.45 5.36
N ILE A 322 -32.54 11.06 5.83
CA ILE A 322 -31.33 10.92 5.01
C ILE A 322 -30.98 9.44 4.91
N LYS A 323 -30.79 8.95 3.69
CA LYS A 323 -30.31 7.58 3.43
C LYS A 323 -28.81 7.52 3.72
N VAL A 324 -28.39 6.65 4.63
CA VAL A 324 -27.01 6.49 5.09
C VAL A 324 -26.61 5.02 5.04
N CYS A 325 -25.35 4.74 4.69
CA CYS A 325 -24.78 3.40 4.73
C CYS A 325 -24.22 3.07 6.12
N LYS A 326 -24.75 2.02 6.75
CA LYS A 326 -24.23 1.51 8.04
C LYS A 326 -23.63 0.11 7.89
N PRO A 327 -22.53 -0.20 8.60
CA PRO A 327 -21.98 -1.55 8.64
C PRO A 327 -23.05 -2.58 9.03
N CYS A 328 -23.07 -3.69 8.33
CA CYS A 328 -23.90 -4.84 8.68
C CYS A 328 -23.34 -5.47 9.97
N THR A 329 -24.20 -5.95 10.88
CA THR A 329 -23.76 -6.62 12.12
C THR A 329 -23.03 -7.93 11.84
N ASP A 330 -23.51 -8.68 10.83
CA ASP A 330 -22.88 -9.90 10.33
C ASP A 330 -22.93 -9.93 8.79
N ILE A 331 -23.91 -10.63 8.21
CA ILE A 331 -24.16 -10.67 6.77
C ILE A 331 -25.22 -9.64 6.42
N CYS A 332 -25.01 -8.87 5.35
CA CYS A 332 -25.95 -7.83 4.96
C CYS A 332 -27.33 -8.40 4.57
N PRO A 333 -28.43 -7.74 4.96
CA PRO A 333 -29.77 -8.28 4.73
C PRO A 333 -30.05 -8.50 3.23
N LYS A 334 -30.19 -9.76 2.83
CA LYS A 334 -30.71 -10.17 1.54
C LYS A 334 -32.10 -10.77 1.74
N VAL A 335 -33.10 -10.15 1.12
CA VAL A 335 -34.47 -10.66 1.09
C VAL A 335 -34.63 -11.53 -0.15
N CYS A 336 -35.14 -12.74 0.04
CA CYS A 336 -35.37 -13.70 -1.03
C CYS A 336 -36.82 -14.19 -0.99
N ASP A 337 -37.35 -14.53 -2.16
CA ASP A 337 -38.69 -15.10 -2.26
C ASP A 337 -38.72 -16.52 -1.67
N GLY A 338 -39.76 -16.84 -0.90
CA GLY A 338 -40.05 -18.18 -0.42
C GLY A 338 -40.93 -18.98 -1.37
N ILE A 339 -41.12 -20.26 -1.06
CA ILE A 339 -41.96 -21.17 -1.83
C ILE A 339 -43.41 -20.64 -1.88
N GLY A 340 -43.95 -20.52 -3.10
CA GLY A 340 -45.27 -19.94 -3.36
C GLY A 340 -45.30 -18.41 -3.44
N THR A 341 -44.15 -17.73 -3.50
CA THR A 341 -44.05 -16.26 -3.55
C THR A 341 -43.15 -15.80 -4.70
N GLY A 342 -43.51 -14.70 -5.37
CA GLY A 342 -42.65 -14.02 -6.36
C GLY A 342 -42.08 -14.95 -7.45
N SER A 343 -40.75 -14.99 -7.55
CA SER A 343 -40.00 -15.85 -8.49
C SER A 343 -40.15 -17.36 -8.24
N LEU A 344 -40.75 -17.76 -7.13
CA LEU A 344 -41.02 -19.15 -6.73
C LEU A 344 -42.52 -19.43 -6.54
N GLN A 345 -43.41 -18.64 -7.16
CA GLN A 345 -44.86 -18.79 -7.03
C GLN A 345 -45.38 -20.18 -7.46
N MET A 346 -44.77 -20.79 -8.49
CA MET A 346 -45.17 -22.11 -8.99
C MET A 346 -44.51 -23.28 -8.25
N ALA A 347 -43.48 -23.02 -7.43
CA ALA A 347 -42.77 -24.06 -6.71
C ALA A 347 -43.62 -24.58 -5.54
N LYS A 348 -43.62 -25.90 -5.32
CA LYS A 348 -44.34 -26.56 -4.21
C LYS A 348 -43.42 -26.95 -3.05
N THR A 349 -42.14 -27.11 -3.31
CA THR A 349 -41.11 -27.53 -2.34
C THR A 349 -39.77 -26.92 -2.74
N VAL A 350 -38.86 -26.83 -1.78
CA VAL A 350 -37.43 -26.68 -2.07
C VAL A 350 -36.94 -27.98 -2.72
N ASP A 351 -36.19 -27.85 -3.82
CA ASP A 351 -35.67 -28.97 -4.60
C ASP A 351 -34.32 -28.60 -5.27
N SER A 352 -33.71 -29.55 -5.98
CA SER A 352 -32.41 -29.39 -6.63
C SER A 352 -32.37 -28.29 -7.70
N SER A 353 -33.51 -27.89 -8.26
CA SER A 353 -33.61 -26.85 -9.30
C SER A 353 -33.64 -25.43 -8.73
N ASN A 354 -34.09 -25.27 -7.48
CA ASN A 354 -34.34 -23.96 -6.89
C ASN A 354 -33.48 -23.64 -5.65
N ILE A 355 -32.81 -24.62 -5.05
CA ILE A 355 -32.00 -24.45 -3.83
C ILE A 355 -30.94 -23.33 -3.94
N ASP A 356 -30.29 -23.19 -5.10
CA ASP A 356 -29.22 -22.20 -5.30
C ASP A 356 -29.75 -20.75 -5.32
N LYS A 357 -31.07 -20.55 -5.45
CA LYS A 357 -31.70 -19.21 -5.32
C LYS A 357 -31.66 -18.69 -3.87
N PHE A 358 -31.48 -19.57 -2.89
CA PHE A 358 -31.44 -19.23 -1.47
C PHE A 358 -30.03 -18.88 -0.96
N VAL A 359 -29.01 -18.84 -1.83
CA VAL A 359 -27.63 -18.50 -1.45
C VAL A 359 -27.56 -17.07 -0.86
N ASN A 360 -26.97 -16.95 0.33
CA ASN A 360 -26.79 -15.71 1.10
C ASN A 360 -28.10 -15.01 1.51
N CYS A 361 -29.23 -15.71 1.52
CA CYS A 361 -30.51 -15.15 1.91
C CYS A 361 -30.63 -15.06 3.43
N THR A 362 -30.85 -13.86 3.97
CA THR A 362 -31.05 -13.65 5.41
C THR A 362 -32.52 -13.61 5.81
N LYS A 363 -33.41 -13.23 4.88
CA LYS A 363 -34.85 -13.13 5.14
C LYS A 363 -35.62 -13.79 3.99
N ILE A 364 -36.53 -14.69 4.34
CA ILE A 364 -37.41 -15.36 3.39
C ILE A 364 -38.79 -14.70 3.42
N ASN A 365 -39.16 -14.10 2.29
CA ASN A 365 -40.47 -13.54 2.05
C ASN A 365 -41.43 -14.63 1.53
N GLY A 366 -42.25 -15.20 2.41
CA GLY A 366 -43.06 -16.39 2.13
C GLY A 366 -42.63 -17.59 2.98
N ASN A 367 -42.72 -18.79 2.40
CA ASN A 367 -42.63 -20.06 3.12
C ASN A 367 -41.37 -20.85 2.77
N LEU A 368 -40.95 -21.76 3.65
CA LEU A 368 -40.03 -22.85 3.30
C LEU A 368 -40.75 -24.18 3.48
N ILE A 369 -40.72 -25.01 2.43
CA ILE A 369 -41.48 -26.26 2.36
C ILE A 369 -40.55 -27.36 1.85
N PHE A 370 -40.45 -28.48 2.58
CA PHE A 370 -39.63 -29.65 2.27
C PHE A 370 -40.51 -30.89 2.19
N LEU A 371 -40.81 -31.33 0.96
CA LEU A 371 -41.62 -32.52 0.68
C LEU A 371 -40.72 -33.67 0.20
N ILE A 372 -41.28 -34.89 0.18
CA ILE A 372 -40.60 -36.10 -0.31
C ILE A 372 -40.10 -35.87 -1.75
N THR A 373 -40.93 -35.29 -2.61
CA THR A 373 -40.57 -34.99 -4.01
C THR A 373 -39.43 -33.97 -4.16
N GLY A 374 -39.16 -33.15 -3.14
CA GLY A 374 -38.03 -32.22 -3.15
C GLY A 374 -36.73 -32.87 -2.69
N ILE A 375 -36.80 -33.68 -1.63
CA ILE A 375 -35.64 -34.33 -1.03
C ILE A 375 -35.20 -35.57 -1.82
N GLU A 376 -36.12 -36.49 -2.11
CA GLU A 376 -35.84 -37.73 -2.86
C GLU A 376 -35.88 -37.52 -4.39
N GLY A 377 -36.32 -36.34 -4.84
CA GLY A 377 -36.47 -35.99 -6.25
C GLY A 377 -37.87 -36.27 -6.78
N ASP A 378 -38.18 -35.68 -7.94
CA ASP A 378 -39.45 -35.84 -8.65
C ASP A 378 -39.19 -36.41 -10.04
N PRO A 379 -39.27 -37.74 -10.22
CA PRO A 379 -39.06 -38.38 -11.51
C PRO A 379 -40.04 -37.94 -12.60
N TYR A 380 -41.27 -37.54 -12.24
CA TYR A 380 -42.29 -37.14 -13.21
C TYR A 380 -41.95 -35.79 -13.86
N HIS A 381 -41.43 -34.85 -13.06
CA HIS A 381 -40.98 -33.54 -13.54
C HIS A 381 -39.47 -33.49 -13.87
N ASN A 382 -38.79 -34.64 -13.88
CA ASN A 382 -37.36 -34.79 -14.14
C ASN A 382 -36.47 -33.94 -13.21
N ILE A 383 -36.84 -33.86 -11.92
CA ILE A 383 -36.07 -33.16 -10.88
C ILE A 383 -35.28 -34.20 -10.10
N ALA A 384 -33.94 -34.05 -10.09
CA ALA A 384 -33.07 -34.94 -9.33
C ALA A 384 -33.26 -34.77 -7.82
N ALA A 385 -32.91 -35.80 -7.05
CA ALA A 385 -32.84 -35.74 -5.59
C ALA A 385 -31.95 -34.57 -5.13
N LEU A 386 -32.34 -33.93 -4.02
CA LEU A 386 -31.58 -32.81 -3.48
C LEU A 386 -30.31 -33.30 -2.80
N ASP A 387 -29.17 -32.70 -3.16
CA ASP A 387 -27.90 -32.92 -2.46
C ASP A 387 -28.01 -32.37 -1.01
N PRO A 388 -27.86 -33.22 0.03
CA PRO A 388 -27.98 -32.79 1.43
C PRO A 388 -27.03 -31.65 1.81
N GLU A 389 -25.82 -31.60 1.24
CA GLU A 389 -24.85 -30.54 1.56
C GLU A 389 -25.33 -29.16 1.11
N LYS A 390 -26.14 -29.09 0.05
CA LYS A 390 -26.72 -27.82 -0.42
C LYS A 390 -27.73 -27.22 0.55
N LEU A 391 -28.27 -27.97 1.50
CA LEU A 391 -29.17 -27.41 2.53
C LEU A 391 -28.44 -26.40 3.44
N ASN A 392 -27.11 -26.40 3.49
CA ASN A 392 -26.32 -25.43 4.25
C ASN A 392 -26.52 -23.98 3.79
N VAL A 393 -27.10 -23.72 2.60
CA VAL A 393 -27.45 -22.35 2.16
C VAL A 393 -28.38 -21.64 3.16
N PHE A 394 -29.22 -22.41 3.87
CA PHE A 394 -30.15 -21.89 4.86
C PHE A 394 -29.50 -21.46 6.17
N ARG A 395 -28.20 -21.76 6.40
CA ARG A 395 -27.48 -21.27 7.59
C ARG A 395 -27.47 -19.75 7.68
N THR A 396 -27.64 -19.04 6.57
CA THR A 396 -27.68 -17.58 6.55
C THR A 396 -29.05 -16.99 6.92
N VAL A 397 -30.11 -17.80 6.92
CA VAL A 397 -31.49 -17.36 7.15
C VAL A 397 -31.72 -17.05 8.62
N ARG A 398 -32.23 -15.83 8.89
CA ARG A 398 -32.60 -15.33 10.21
C ARG A 398 -34.09 -15.18 10.41
N GLU A 399 -34.85 -14.93 9.33
CA GLU A 399 -36.29 -14.71 9.41
C GLU A 399 -37.02 -15.42 8.28
N ILE A 400 -38.09 -16.13 8.63
CA ILE A 400 -39.08 -16.65 7.69
C ILE A 400 -40.39 -15.94 7.98
N THR A 401 -40.90 -15.17 7.02
CA THR A 401 -42.12 -14.37 7.24
C THR A 401 -43.41 -15.20 7.25
N GLY A 402 -43.43 -16.33 6.53
CA GLY A 402 -44.54 -17.29 6.46
C GLY A 402 -44.39 -18.45 7.43
N PHE A 403 -44.47 -19.68 6.92
CA PHE A 403 -44.33 -20.92 7.70
C PHE A 403 -43.14 -21.79 7.25
N LEU A 404 -42.67 -22.65 8.15
CA LEU A 404 -41.69 -23.70 7.90
C LEU A 404 -42.36 -25.08 7.96
N ASN A 405 -42.35 -25.82 6.85
CA ASN A 405 -43.00 -27.12 6.72
C ASN A 405 -42.01 -28.20 6.28
N ILE A 406 -41.68 -29.13 7.18
CA ILE A 406 -40.75 -30.23 6.96
C ILE A 406 -41.50 -31.56 7.04
N GLN A 407 -41.74 -32.16 5.87
CA GLN A 407 -42.36 -33.49 5.73
C GLN A 407 -41.38 -34.55 5.23
N SER A 408 -40.23 -34.13 4.69
CA SER A 408 -39.11 -35.01 4.34
C SER A 408 -37.79 -34.34 4.67
N TRP A 409 -36.79 -35.13 5.06
CA TRP A 409 -35.44 -34.68 5.40
C TRP A 409 -34.41 -35.72 4.94
N PRO A 410 -33.13 -35.37 4.65
CA PRO A 410 -32.13 -36.36 4.27
C PRO A 410 -31.81 -37.37 5.38
N ARG A 411 -31.59 -38.64 5.02
CA ARG A 411 -31.27 -39.75 5.96
C ARG A 411 -29.98 -39.57 6.75
N ASN A 412 -29.02 -38.84 6.16
CA ASN A 412 -27.70 -38.63 6.75
C ASN A 412 -27.66 -37.42 7.70
N MET A 413 -28.79 -36.74 7.92
CA MET A 413 -28.88 -35.56 8.78
C MET A 413 -29.80 -35.86 9.97
N SER A 414 -29.23 -35.84 11.17
CA SER A 414 -29.90 -36.17 12.43
C SER A 414 -30.67 -35.02 13.08
N ASP A 415 -30.62 -33.82 12.49
CA ASP A 415 -31.14 -32.58 13.07
C ASP A 415 -31.35 -31.49 11.99
N PHE A 416 -31.84 -30.32 12.41
CA PHE A 416 -32.11 -29.15 11.56
C PHE A 416 -31.11 -28.01 11.77
N ASN A 417 -29.86 -28.28 12.15
CA ASN A 417 -28.82 -27.28 12.40
C ASN A 417 -28.53 -26.34 11.21
N VAL A 418 -28.96 -26.69 9.99
CA VAL A 418 -28.96 -25.75 8.85
C VAL A 418 -29.80 -24.49 9.10
N PHE A 419 -30.70 -24.51 10.08
CA PHE A 419 -31.49 -23.37 10.55
C PHE A 419 -31.03 -22.84 11.92
N SER A 420 -29.78 -23.09 12.33
CA SER A 420 -29.22 -22.62 13.61
C SER A 420 -29.33 -21.10 13.83
N ASN A 421 -29.25 -20.31 12.75
CA ASN A 421 -29.36 -18.85 12.80
C ASN A 421 -30.80 -18.32 12.64
N LEU A 422 -31.81 -19.19 12.50
CA LEU A 422 -33.21 -18.78 12.34
C LEU A 422 -33.73 -18.22 13.66
N VAL A 423 -34.07 -16.93 13.67
CA VAL A 423 -34.54 -16.19 14.86
C VAL A 423 -36.05 -16.11 14.94
N ILE A 424 -36.71 -15.85 13.80
CA ILE A 424 -38.14 -15.55 13.76
C ILE A 424 -38.85 -16.38 12.69
N ILE A 425 -39.98 -16.99 13.08
CA ILE A 425 -41.01 -17.52 12.17
C ILE A 425 -42.26 -16.64 12.30
N GLY A 426 -42.54 -15.82 11.29
CA GLY A 426 -43.55 -14.77 11.36
C GLY A 426 -45.00 -15.26 11.27
N GLY A 427 -45.27 -16.38 10.60
CA GLY A 427 -46.63 -16.92 10.49
C GLY A 427 -47.63 -16.01 9.77
N ARG A 428 -47.17 -15.11 8.89
CA ARG A 428 -48.05 -14.25 8.06
C ARG A 428 -48.91 -15.06 7.09
N SER A 429 -48.39 -16.21 6.68
CA SER A 429 -49.07 -17.29 5.97
C SER A 429 -48.99 -18.54 6.84
N LEU A 430 -50.07 -19.34 6.86
CA LEU A 430 -50.19 -20.53 7.70
C LEU A 430 -50.60 -21.75 6.85
N TYR A 431 -50.03 -22.92 7.14
CA TYR A 431 -50.43 -24.19 6.56
C TYR A 431 -51.47 -24.84 7.47
N SER A 432 -52.76 -24.76 7.13
CA SER A 432 -53.86 -25.28 7.96
C SER A 432 -53.80 -24.76 9.42
N GLY A 433 -53.43 -23.48 9.61
CA GLY A 433 -53.27 -22.86 10.93
C GLY A 433 -51.93 -23.12 11.63
N ILE A 434 -50.98 -23.78 10.96
CA ILE A 434 -49.66 -24.15 11.50
C ILE A 434 -48.57 -23.26 10.87
N SER A 435 -47.64 -22.77 11.68
CA SER A 435 -46.45 -22.00 11.25
C SER A 435 -45.15 -22.79 11.30
N LEU A 436 -45.09 -23.85 12.12
CA LEU A 436 -43.98 -24.81 12.15
C LEU A 436 -44.53 -26.24 12.13
N LEU A 437 -44.24 -27.00 11.07
CA LEU A 437 -44.67 -28.38 10.89
C LEU A 437 -43.45 -29.30 10.72
N ILE A 438 -43.31 -30.31 11.59
CA ILE A 438 -42.30 -31.37 11.51
C ILE A 438 -43.00 -32.72 11.66
N LEU A 439 -43.06 -33.48 10.58
CA LEU A 439 -43.89 -34.68 10.49
C LEU A 439 -43.12 -35.85 9.91
N LYS A 440 -43.22 -37.04 10.54
CA LYS A 440 -42.75 -38.33 9.99
C LYS A 440 -41.22 -38.46 9.74
N GLN A 441 -40.40 -37.74 10.49
CA GLN A 441 -38.94 -37.84 10.40
C GLN A 441 -38.40 -39.02 11.24
N GLN A 442 -37.92 -40.07 10.58
CA GLN A 442 -37.58 -41.35 11.22
C GLN A 442 -36.24 -41.32 11.95
N TRP A 443 -35.24 -40.63 11.41
CA TRP A 443 -33.85 -40.63 11.88
C TRP A 443 -33.43 -39.35 12.62
N VAL A 444 -34.28 -38.32 12.62
CA VAL A 444 -33.99 -37.06 13.31
C VAL A 444 -34.07 -37.29 14.83
N THR A 445 -33.01 -36.90 15.55
CA THR A 445 -32.84 -37.12 16.99
C THR A 445 -32.98 -35.84 17.82
N SER A 446 -32.72 -34.67 17.24
CA SER A 446 -32.84 -33.36 17.91
C SER A 446 -33.25 -32.27 16.91
N LEU A 447 -33.68 -31.10 17.39
CA LEU A 447 -34.17 -30.01 16.54
C LEU A 447 -33.07 -29.03 16.13
N HIS A 448 -32.20 -28.60 17.06
CA HIS A 448 -31.12 -27.63 16.84
C HIS A 448 -31.54 -26.27 16.24
N PHE A 449 -32.71 -25.74 16.61
CA PHE A 449 -33.10 -24.36 16.29
C PHE A 449 -32.46 -23.33 17.24
N GLN A 450 -31.13 -23.32 17.30
CA GLN A 450 -30.32 -22.59 18.29
C GLN A 450 -30.75 -21.13 18.54
N SER A 451 -30.99 -20.36 17.48
CA SER A 451 -31.30 -18.93 17.58
C SER A 451 -32.80 -18.62 17.61
N LEU A 452 -33.68 -19.63 17.59
CA LEU A 452 -35.13 -19.40 17.43
C LEU A 452 -35.72 -18.81 18.71
N MET A 453 -36.16 -17.56 18.62
CA MET A 453 -36.67 -16.78 19.76
C MET A 453 -38.16 -16.44 19.62
N GLU A 454 -38.70 -16.38 18.40
CA GLU A 454 -40.09 -15.97 18.18
C GLU A 454 -40.80 -16.79 17.09
N ILE A 455 -42.02 -17.22 17.41
CA ILE A 455 -43.03 -17.72 16.47
C ILE A 455 -44.25 -16.81 16.59
N SER A 456 -44.32 -15.79 15.74
CA SER A 456 -45.22 -14.64 15.92
C SER A 456 -46.71 -15.01 15.75
N ALA A 457 -47.02 -15.99 14.90
CA ALA A 457 -48.37 -16.45 14.62
C ALA A 457 -48.38 -17.93 14.19
N GLY A 458 -49.52 -18.61 14.32
CA GLY A 458 -49.70 -20.01 13.94
C GLY A 458 -49.30 -21.02 15.01
N ASN A 459 -49.88 -22.22 14.93
CA ASN A 459 -49.58 -23.32 15.83
C ASN A 459 -48.28 -24.05 15.44
N VAL A 460 -47.73 -24.82 16.39
CA VAL A 460 -46.59 -25.71 16.14
C VAL A 460 -47.11 -27.15 16.09
N TYR A 461 -46.66 -27.95 15.13
CA TYR A 461 -47.06 -29.35 14.99
C TYR A 461 -45.84 -30.24 14.80
N VAL A 462 -45.54 -31.07 15.81
CA VAL A 462 -44.39 -31.99 15.80
C VAL A 462 -44.89 -33.40 16.08
N SER A 463 -45.03 -34.23 15.05
CA SER A 463 -45.72 -35.52 15.16
C SER A 463 -45.01 -36.64 14.40
N ASP A 464 -45.14 -37.86 14.93
CA ASP A 464 -44.72 -39.11 14.27
C ASP A 464 -43.21 -39.17 13.96
N ASN A 465 -42.37 -38.60 14.84
CA ASN A 465 -40.90 -38.63 14.72
C ASN A 465 -40.33 -39.58 15.80
N PRO A 466 -40.19 -40.90 15.52
CA PRO A 466 -39.96 -41.92 16.55
C PRO A 466 -38.59 -41.84 17.24
N SER A 467 -37.59 -41.20 16.60
CA SER A 467 -36.24 -41.04 17.15
C SER A 467 -36.01 -39.68 17.82
N LEU A 468 -36.96 -38.74 17.68
CA LEU A 468 -36.79 -37.34 18.11
C LEU A 468 -36.85 -37.21 19.64
N CYS A 469 -35.83 -36.59 20.22
CA CYS A 469 -35.69 -36.24 21.64
C CYS A 469 -35.73 -34.70 21.84
N TYR A 470 -35.63 -34.24 23.09
CA TYR A 470 -35.54 -32.83 23.53
C TYR A 470 -36.77 -31.95 23.29
N TYR A 471 -37.63 -32.29 22.33
CA TYR A 471 -38.85 -31.55 21.99
C TYR A 471 -39.79 -31.29 23.18
N HIS A 472 -39.78 -32.19 24.18
CA HIS A 472 -40.63 -32.12 25.37
C HIS A 472 -40.03 -31.21 26.46
N THR A 473 -38.75 -30.86 26.36
CA THR A 473 -38.10 -29.94 27.31
C THR A 473 -38.39 -28.48 26.95
N VAL A 474 -38.60 -28.20 25.67
CA VAL A 474 -38.81 -26.85 25.13
C VAL A 474 -40.11 -26.25 25.68
N ASN A 475 -39.99 -25.13 26.38
CA ASN A 475 -41.13 -24.33 26.78
C ASN A 475 -41.62 -23.47 25.61
N TRP A 476 -42.46 -24.06 24.75
CA TRP A 476 -43.00 -23.43 23.54
C TRP A 476 -43.75 -22.11 23.81
N THR A 477 -44.31 -21.92 25.00
CA THR A 477 -45.07 -20.71 25.33
C THR A 477 -44.22 -19.45 25.32
N VAL A 478 -42.91 -19.56 25.61
CA VAL A 478 -41.96 -18.44 25.58
C VAL A 478 -41.72 -17.94 24.16
N LEU A 479 -41.91 -18.79 23.15
CA LEU A 479 -41.73 -18.44 21.74
C LEU A 479 -42.98 -17.81 21.13
N PHE A 480 -44.15 -17.96 21.76
CA PHE A 480 -45.42 -17.49 21.21
C PHE A 480 -45.72 -16.05 21.60
N ARG A 481 -46.28 -15.31 20.65
CA ARG A 481 -46.71 -13.92 20.88
C ARG A 481 -48.17 -13.81 21.31
N THR A 482 -48.98 -14.82 20.99
CA THR A 482 -50.42 -14.84 21.30
C THR A 482 -50.80 -16.06 22.13
N ASN A 483 -51.67 -15.87 23.12
CA ASN A 483 -52.14 -16.95 24.01
C ASN A 483 -53.01 -17.99 23.30
N SER A 484 -53.44 -17.72 22.06
CA SER A 484 -54.22 -18.66 21.23
C SER A 484 -53.36 -19.74 20.58
N GLN A 485 -52.04 -19.55 20.47
CA GLN A 485 -51.13 -20.52 19.86
C GLN A 485 -50.94 -21.73 20.79
N LYS A 486 -50.92 -22.93 20.19
CA LYS A 486 -50.68 -24.18 20.92
C LYS A 486 -49.70 -25.08 20.18
N PRO A 487 -48.82 -25.80 20.90
CA PRO A 487 -48.02 -26.86 20.32
C PRO A 487 -48.84 -28.16 20.30
N VAL A 488 -48.89 -28.83 19.15
CA VAL A 488 -49.48 -30.17 18.99
C VAL A 488 -48.36 -31.16 18.80
N ILE A 489 -48.04 -31.89 19.87
CA ILE A 489 -46.91 -32.80 19.93
C ILE A 489 -47.42 -34.20 20.28
N LYS A 490 -47.19 -35.18 19.42
CA LYS A 490 -47.66 -36.56 19.61
C LYS A 490 -46.81 -37.58 18.85
N ASN A 491 -46.87 -38.85 19.24
CA ASN A 491 -46.23 -39.96 18.53
C ASN A 491 -44.71 -39.79 18.26
N ASN A 492 -44.00 -39.05 19.12
CA ASN A 492 -42.53 -38.96 19.09
C ASN A 492 -41.93 -39.93 20.13
N ARG A 493 -40.59 -39.99 20.23
CA ARG A 493 -39.93 -40.87 21.22
C ARG A 493 -40.43 -40.57 22.65
N ASN A 494 -40.80 -41.62 23.39
CA ASN A 494 -41.33 -41.49 24.74
C ASN A 494 -40.19 -41.38 25.77
N SER A 495 -40.28 -40.42 26.70
CA SER A 495 -39.22 -40.13 27.68
C SER A 495 -39.13 -41.13 28.83
N GLN A 496 -40.19 -41.90 29.09
CA GLN A 496 -40.29 -42.79 30.27
C GLN A 496 -39.50 -44.11 30.17
N ASN A 497 -39.03 -44.52 28.98
CA ASN A 497 -38.39 -45.83 28.76
C ASN A 497 -36.91 -45.76 28.36
N SER A 498 -36.23 -44.62 28.54
CA SER A 498 -34.86 -44.45 28.03
C SER A 498 -33.83 -44.43 29.16
N SER A 499 -33.03 -45.49 29.26
CA SER A 499 -31.79 -45.59 30.04
C SER A 499 -30.67 -44.68 29.52
N ASP A 500 -30.88 -44.01 28.38
CA ASP A 500 -30.00 -43.01 27.79
C ASP A 500 -30.38 -41.60 28.31
N LYS A 501 -29.47 -40.95 29.06
CA LYS A 501 -29.64 -39.59 29.60
C LYS A 501 -29.62 -38.52 28.49
N MET A 502 -30.67 -38.45 27.67
CA MET A 502 -30.88 -37.39 26.68
C MET A 502 -31.60 -36.20 27.35
N VAL A 503 -30.86 -35.47 28.19
CA VAL A 503 -31.33 -34.33 28.99
C VAL A 503 -30.60 -33.05 28.57
N CYS A 504 -31.22 -31.90 28.83
CA CYS A 504 -30.57 -30.61 28.59
C CYS A 504 -29.29 -30.46 29.42
N ASP A 505 -28.38 -29.61 28.93
CA ASP A 505 -27.16 -29.26 29.64
C ASP A 505 -27.48 -28.63 31.02
N ALA A 506 -26.60 -28.84 31.99
CA ALA A 506 -26.76 -28.29 33.34
C ALA A 506 -26.78 -26.76 33.39
N LEU A 507 -26.25 -26.10 32.35
CA LEU A 507 -26.24 -24.64 32.19
C LEU A 507 -27.52 -24.08 31.57
N CYS A 508 -28.41 -24.96 31.07
CA CYS A 508 -29.72 -24.53 30.58
C CYS A 508 -30.66 -24.18 31.75
N SER A 509 -31.47 -23.15 31.54
CA SER A 509 -32.59 -22.83 32.42
C SER A 509 -33.74 -23.85 32.26
N ASP A 510 -34.78 -23.70 33.09
CA ASP A 510 -35.96 -24.57 33.08
C ASP A 510 -36.85 -24.39 31.84
N ASN A 511 -36.49 -23.47 30.92
CA ASN A 511 -37.15 -23.28 29.63
C ASN A 511 -36.79 -24.37 28.60
N GLY A 512 -35.82 -25.23 28.89
CA GLY A 512 -35.46 -26.38 28.05
C GLY A 512 -34.38 -26.09 27.00
N CYS A 513 -34.24 -27.01 26.04
CA CYS A 513 -33.18 -26.98 25.04
C CYS A 513 -33.61 -27.62 23.71
N TRP A 514 -32.92 -27.25 22.63
CA TRP A 514 -33.14 -27.75 21.26
C TRP A 514 -32.40 -29.06 20.94
N GLY A 515 -31.45 -29.44 21.79
CA GLY A 515 -30.55 -30.57 21.64
C GLY A 515 -29.53 -30.64 22.79
N PRO A 516 -28.53 -31.53 22.71
CA PRO A 516 -27.48 -31.62 23.70
C PRO A 516 -26.50 -30.43 23.61
N GLY A 517 -25.91 -30.05 24.74
CA GLY A 517 -24.85 -29.05 24.82
C GLY A 517 -25.30 -27.67 25.32
N PRO A 518 -24.38 -26.86 25.86
CA PRO A 518 -24.67 -25.56 26.47
C PRO A 518 -25.02 -24.46 25.45
N ASP A 519 -24.84 -24.72 24.16
CA ASP A 519 -25.17 -23.83 23.06
C ASP A 519 -26.57 -24.04 22.48
N GLN A 520 -27.28 -25.07 22.96
CA GLN A 520 -28.63 -25.45 22.52
C GLN A 520 -29.73 -25.06 23.52
N CYS A 521 -29.39 -24.35 24.59
CA CYS A 521 -30.36 -23.90 25.59
C CYS A 521 -31.31 -22.83 25.02
N LEU A 522 -32.59 -22.84 25.41
CA LEU A 522 -33.53 -21.74 25.10
C LEU A 522 -33.12 -20.44 25.81
N SER A 523 -32.67 -20.58 27.05
CA SER A 523 -32.10 -19.49 27.84
C SER A 523 -31.11 -20.06 28.86
N CYS A 524 -30.05 -19.30 29.13
CA CYS A 524 -29.01 -19.70 30.06
C CYS A 524 -29.45 -19.52 31.52
N ARG A 525 -29.04 -20.44 32.39
CA ARG A 525 -29.28 -20.36 33.83
C ARG A 525 -28.49 -19.23 34.51
N PHE A 526 -27.27 -18.99 34.05
CA PHE A 526 -26.35 -17.98 34.60
C PHE A 526 -26.08 -16.87 33.58
N PHE A 527 -25.03 -17.01 32.76
CA PHE A 527 -24.63 -16.03 31.76
C PHE A 527 -24.60 -16.61 30.35
N SER A 528 -24.66 -15.75 29.34
CA SER A 528 -24.51 -16.11 27.93
C SER A 528 -23.24 -15.48 27.34
N ARG A 529 -22.50 -16.27 26.55
CA ARG A 529 -21.35 -15.82 25.77
C ARG A 529 -21.64 -16.12 24.30
N GLY A 530 -22.22 -15.15 23.59
CA GLY A 530 -22.81 -15.40 22.28
C GLY A 530 -23.94 -16.41 22.41
N SER A 531 -23.94 -17.48 21.60
CA SER A 531 -24.97 -18.52 21.66
C SER A 531 -24.73 -19.62 22.71
N ASN A 532 -23.66 -19.53 23.50
CA ASN A 532 -23.27 -20.56 24.46
C ASN A 532 -23.48 -20.12 25.92
N CYS A 533 -24.07 -20.99 26.74
CA CYS A 533 -24.25 -20.73 28.17
C CYS A 533 -22.98 -20.95 28.98
N THR A 534 -22.74 -20.12 29.99
CA THR A 534 -21.56 -20.21 30.85
C THR A 534 -21.88 -19.82 32.30
N GLU A 535 -21.15 -20.38 33.25
CA GLU A 535 -21.33 -20.09 34.68
C GLU A 535 -20.82 -18.70 35.08
N SER A 536 -19.87 -18.13 34.33
CA SER A 536 -19.31 -16.81 34.63
C SER A 536 -18.79 -16.09 33.39
N CYS A 537 -18.93 -14.76 33.35
CA CYS A 537 -18.41 -13.94 32.24
C CYS A 537 -16.89 -13.70 32.29
N ASN A 538 -16.25 -13.94 33.44
CA ASN A 538 -14.85 -13.60 33.71
C ASN A 538 -14.25 -14.66 34.63
N LEU A 539 -13.03 -15.12 34.34
CA LEU A 539 -12.03 -15.61 35.31
C LEU A 539 -10.69 -15.85 34.59
N TYR A 540 -9.78 -14.87 34.60
CA TYR A 540 -8.31 -15.00 34.41
C TYR A 540 -7.73 -15.80 33.21
N GLU A 541 -8.55 -16.36 32.32
CA GLU A 541 -8.16 -17.18 31.18
C GLU A 541 -8.50 -16.46 29.87
N GLY A 542 -7.72 -15.41 29.59
CA GLY A 542 -7.77 -14.71 28.32
C GLY A 542 -7.28 -13.27 28.41
N PHE A 543 -6.54 -12.83 27.41
CA PHE A 543 -6.00 -11.46 27.30
C PHE A 543 -7.08 -10.36 27.14
N ILE A 544 -8.37 -10.71 27.04
CA ILE A 544 -9.49 -9.78 26.84
C ILE A 544 -10.47 -9.91 28.00
N PHE A 545 -10.48 -8.91 28.89
CA PHE A 545 -11.45 -8.81 29.98
C PHE A 545 -12.87 -8.69 29.45
N LYS A 546 -13.85 -9.27 30.16
CA LYS A 546 -15.26 -9.19 29.81
C LYS A 546 -16.08 -8.68 30.99
N PHE A 547 -17.26 -8.15 30.71
CA PHE A 547 -18.23 -7.75 31.73
C PHE A 547 -19.63 -8.23 31.32
N ALA A 548 -20.50 -8.46 32.30
CA ALA A 548 -21.90 -8.78 32.04
C ALA A 548 -22.71 -7.48 31.90
N ASP A 549 -23.57 -7.39 30.90
CA ASP A 549 -24.57 -6.33 30.83
C ASP A 549 -25.80 -6.64 31.71
N SER A 550 -26.81 -5.77 31.68
CA SER A 550 -28.07 -5.94 32.43
C SER A 550 -28.88 -7.17 32.03
N THR A 551 -28.56 -7.82 30.90
CA THR A 551 -29.20 -9.02 30.38
C THR A 551 -28.39 -10.30 30.63
N ASN A 552 -27.35 -10.23 31.47
CA ASN A 552 -26.41 -11.31 31.75
C ASN A 552 -25.66 -11.83 30.49
N GLU A 553 -25.48 -10.98 29.48
CA GLU A 553 -24.66 -11.26 28.30
C GLU A 553 -23.22 -10.76 28.52
N CYS A 554 -22.24 -11.60 28.18
CA CYS A 554 -20.83 -11.31 28.41
C CYS A 554 -20.19 -10.53 27.24
N HIS A 555 -19.91 -9.25 27.43
CA HIS A 555 -19.29 -8.37 26.44
C HIS A 555 -17.80 -8.13 26.71
N PRO A 556 -16.94 -8.04 25.68
CA PRO A 556 -15.54 -7.67 25.85
C PRO A 556 -15.40 -6.21 26.30
N CYS A 557 -14.44 -5.97 27.19
CA CYS A 557 -13.99 -4.62 27.52
C CYS A 557 -13.35 -3.97 26.29
N HIS A 558 -13.39 -2.64 26.23
CA HIS A 558 -12.70 -1.89 25.18
C HIS A 558 -11.21 -2.25 25.15
N SER A 559 -10.60 -2.32 23.97
CA SER A 559 -9.20 -2.74 23.78
C SER A 559 -8.16 -1.91 24.56
N ASN A 560 -8.53 -0.67 24.92
CA ASN A 560 -7.69 0.23 25.73
C ASN A 560 -7.82 0.00 27.25
N CYS A 561 -8.71 -0.86 27.72
CA CYS A 561 -8.85 -1.18 29.14
C CYS A 561 -7.67 -2.05 29.60
N THR A 562 -6.72 -1.45 30.31
CA THR A 562 -5.68 -2.15 31.06
C THR A 562 -6.09 -2.20 32.53
N GLN A 563 -5.97 -3.36 33.17
CA GLN A 563 -6.60 -3.64 34.46
C GLN A 563 -6.23 -2.63 35.56
N GLY A 564 -7.24 -2.19 36.34
CA GLY A 564 -7.02 -1.57 37.64
C GLY A 564 -6.29 -2.54 38.57
N THR A 565 -5.20 -2.09 39.17
CA THR A 565 -4.31 -2.90 40.01
C THR A 565 -4.93 -3.24 41.38
N PRO A 566 -4.83 -4.49 41.86
CA PRO A 566 -5.24 -4.84 43.23
C PRO A 566 -4.21 -4.31 44.26
N LEU A 567 -4.75 -3.81 45.37
CA LEU A 567 -4.07 -3.23 46.54
C LEU A 567 -3.04 -4.19 47.19
N ILE A 568 -1.82 -4.27 46.66
CA ILE A 568 -0.61 -4.70 47.39
C ILE A 568 0.56 -3.76 47.02
N ALA A 569 0.33 -2.45 47.09
CA ALA A 569 1.32 -1.45 46.64
C ALA A 569 1.99 -0.66 47.79
N ALA A 570 1.65 -0.86 49.06
CA ALA A 570 2.28 -0.09 50.13
C ALA A 570 3.72 -0.57 50.47
N GLY A 571 4.00 -1.87 50.36
CA GLY A 571 5.32 -2.43 50.71
C GLY A 571 6.37 -2.32 49.60
N VAL A 572 5.94 -2.44 48.34
CA VAL A 572 6.85 -2.51 47.18
C VAL A 572 7.38 -1.12 46.80
N ILE A 573 6.59 -0.07 47.01
CA ILE A 573 6.97 1.31 46.70
C ILE A 573 8.15 1.78 47.58
N GLY A 574 8.18 1.42 48.87
CA GLY A 574 9.29 1.75 49.76
C GLY A 574 10.62 1.09 49.36
N GLY A 575 10.57 -0.20 48.98
CA GLY A 575 11.74 -0.94 48.50
C GLY A 575 12.24 -0.45 47.13
N LEU A 576 11.32 -0.15 46.22
CA LEU A 576 11.65 0.43 44.91
C LEU A 576 12.27 1.81 45.04
N PHE A 577 11.83 2.64 45.98
CA PHE A 577 12.37 3.99 46.16
C PHE A 577 13.84 3.98 46.60
N ILE A 578 14.21 3.08 47.54
CA ILE A 578 15.60 2.91 47.98
C ILE A 578 16.47 2.33 46.85
N MET A 579 15.95 1.36 46.10
CA MET A 579 16.64 0.78 44.94
C MET A 579 16.85 1.81 43.82
N VAL A 580 15.88 2.70 43.58
CA VAL A 580 15.98 3.78 42.59
C VAL A 580 16.99 4.83 43.02
N ILE A 581 17.06 5.20 44.32
CA ILE A 581 18.08 6.13 44.82
C ILE A 581 19.49 5.51 44.68
N MET A 582 19.67 4.25 45.05
CA MET A 582 20.95 3.55 44.89
C MET A 582 21.34 3.41 43.41
N ALA A 583 20.37 3.11 42.54
CA ALA A 583 20.57 3.06 41.09
C ALA A 583 20.87 4.43 40.50
N LEU A 584 20.27 5.52 41.00
CA LEU A 584 20.56 6.89 40.59
C LEU A 584 21.95 7.33 41.02
N VAL A 585 22.37 7.04 42.25
CA VAL A 585 23.74 7.33 42.72
C VAL A 585 24.76 6.54 41.91
N PHE A 586 24.51 5.26 41.66
CA PHE A 586 25.34 4.43 40.78
C PHE A 586 25.34 4.95 39.34
N ALA A 587 24.18 5.34 38.80
CA ALA A 587 24.06 5.93 37.47
C ALA A 587 24.81 7.26 37.38
N VAL A 588 24.77 8.11 38.40
CA VAL A 588 25.53 9.37 38.47
C VAL A 588 27.04 9.08 38.56
N TYR A 589 27.46 8.09 39.35
CA TYR A 589 28.85 7.65 39.42
C TYR A 589 29.35 7.09 38.08
N VAL A 590 28.60 6.19 37.45
CA VAL A 590 28.89 5.63 36.12
C VAL A 590 28.84 6.73 35.04
N ARG A 591 27.90 7.67 35.12
CA ARG A 591 27.78 8.81 34.20
C ARG A 591 28.95 9.78 34.37
N ARG A 592 29.43 10.07 35.59
CA ARG A 592 30.66 10.86 35.83
C ARG A 592 31.90 10.14 35.28
N LYS A 593 32.03 8.83 35.49
CA LYS A 593 33.13 8.01 34.93
C LYS A 593 33.08 7.94 33.40
N SER A 594 31.88 7.77 32.83
CA SER A 594 31.62 7.76 31.38
C SER A 594 31.86 9.13 30.75
N ILE A 595 31.48 10.23 31.42
CA ILE A 595 31.77 11.61 30.99
C ILE A 595 33.27 11.88 30.99
N ARG A 596 34.03 11.49 32.03
CA ARG A 596 35.50 11.61 32.02
C ARG A 596 36.13 10.83 30.86
N LYS A 597 35.67 9.60 30.61
CA LYS A 597 36.16 8.76 29.51
C LYS A 597 35.78 9.31 28.12
N LYS A 598 34.55 9.81 27.94
CA LYS A 598 34.08 10.48 26.70
C LYS A 598 34.76 11.84 26.47
N ARG A 599 35.05 12.62 27.51
CA ARG A 599 35.78 13.90 27.41
C ARG A 599 37.26 13.69 27.09
N ALA A 600 37.91 12.67 27.67
CA ALA A 600 39.28 12.30 27.30
C ALA A 600 39.35 11.77 25.85
N LEU A 601 38.42 10.89 25.47
CA LEU A 601 38.33 10.38 24.09
C LEU A 601 38.10 11.52 23.08
N ARG A 602 37.20 12.47 23.37
CA ARG A 602 37.03 13.69 22.55
C ARG A 602 38.29 14.55 22.51
N ARG A 603 38.91 14.88 23.66
CA ARG A 603 40.17 15.67 23.70
C ARG A 603 41.25 15.13 22.76
N PHE A 604 41.38 13.82 22.60
CA PHE A 604 42.37 13.20 21.70
C PHE A 604 41.90 13.02 20.25
N LEU A 605 40.58 12.97 19.98
CA LEU A 605 39.99 12.88 18.63
C LEU A 605 39.71 14.26 17.98
N GLU A 606 39.50 15.31 18.79
CA GLU A 606 39.01 16.64 18.40
C GLU A 606 40.04 17.76 18.69
N THR A 607 41.33 17.47 18.85
CA THR A 607 42.32 18.52 19.14
C THR A 607 42.39 19.54 17.99
N GLU A 608 41.66 20.65 18.18
CA GLU A 608 41.81 21.92 17.50
C GLU A 608 43.24 22.43 17.64
N LEU A 609 43.63 23.24 16.66
CA LEU A 609 44.89 23.95 16.54
C LEU A 609 45.32 24.58 17.86
N VAL A 610 46.54 24.27 18.32
CA VAL A 610 47.26 25.19 19.19
C VAL A 610 48.00 26.15 18.27
N GLU A 611 47.57 27.41 18.22
CA GLU A 611 48.35 28.51 17.63
C GLU A 611 49.67 28.69 18.37
N PRO A 612 50.80 28.84 17.67
CA PRO A 612 51.90 29.64 18.15
C PRO A 612 51.87 31.01 17.48
N LEU A 613 51.83 32.06 18.30
CA LEU A 613 52.19 33.41 17.88
C LEU A 613 53.58 33.37 17.21
N THR A 614 53.63 33.62 15.90
CA THR A 614 54.87 33.98 15.22
C THR A 614 54.64 35.27 14.40
N PRO A 615 55.59 36.21 14.36
CA PRO A 615 55.36 37.57 13.84
C PRO A 615 55.41 37.68 12.30
N SER A 616 55.15 36.60 11.56
CA SER A 616 55.60 36.49 10.16
C SER A 616 54.50 36.25 9.12
N GLY A 617 53.22 36.20 9.51
CA GLY A 617 52.10 36.26 8.55
C GLY A 617 52.01 35.16 7.47
N ALA A 618 52.70 34.02 7.61
CA ALA A 618 52.57 32.87 6.71
C ALA A 618 51.76 31.75 7.39
N ALA A 619 50.73 31.23 6.73
CA ALA A 619 49.89 30.15 7.23
C ALA A 619 50.64 28.79 7.20
N PRO A 620 50.74 28.02 8.31
CA PRO A 620 51.43 26.74 8.35
C PRO A 620 50.54 25.55 7.95
N ASN A 621 51.15 24.49 7.41
CA ASN A 621 50.50 23.22 7.02
C ASN A 621 49.75 22.55 8.21
N GLN A 622 48.46 22.24 8.01
CA GLN A 622 47.46 21.98 9.06
C GLN A 622 47.33 20.52 9.58
N ALA A 623 48.30 19.63 9.40
CA ALA A 623 48.26 18.28 10.01
C ALA A 623 49.55 17.99 10.80
N GLN A 624 49.52 18.16 12.13
CA GLN A 624 50.58 17.62 12.99
C GLN A 624 50.37 16.11 13.18
N LEU A 625 51.15 15.29 12.46
CA LEU A 625 51.23 13.85 12.67
C LEU A 625 51.78 13.56 14.08
N ARG A 626 51.04 12.79 14.90
CA ARG A 626 51.46 12.44 16.26
C ARG A 626 52.43 11.25 16.25
N ILE A 627 53.64 11.46 16.76
CA ILE A 627 54.61 10.39 17.00
C ILE A 627 54.35 9.80 18.40
N LEU A 628 54.00 8.52 18.46
CA LEU A 628 53.70 7.79 19.68
C LEU A 628 54.94 7.00 20.13
N LYS A 629 55.20 6.98 21.44
CA LYS A 629 56.25 6.14 22.02
C LYS A 629 55.77 4.69 22.14
N GLU A 630 56.67 3.73 21.98
CA GLU A 630 56.34 2.32 22.16
C GLU A 630 55.83 2.02 23.58
N THR A 631 56.31 2.75 24.59
CA THR A 631 55.87 2.65 25.99
C THR A 631 54.40 3.04 26.21
N GLU A 632 53.81 3.84 25.31
CA GLU A 632 52.40 4.24 25.38
C GLU A 632 51.46 3.18 24.79
N LEU A 633 51.99 2.19 24.06
CA LEU A 633 51.23 1.21 23.30
C LEU A 633 51.36 -0.19 23.89
N LYS A 634 50.24 -0.76 24.30
CA LYS A 634 50.17 -2.16 24.73
C LYS A 634 49.42 -3.01 23.70
N ARG A 635 50.10 -3.97 23.09
CA ARG A 635 49.50 -4.97 22.19
C ARG A 635 48.73 -6.02 23.02
N VAL A 636 47.57 -6.43 22.54
CA VAL A 636 46.67 -7.37 23.26
C VAL A 636 46.49 -8.67 22.46
N LYS A 637 45.96 -8.59 21.23
CA LYS A 637 45.75 -9.78 20.38
C LYS A 637 45.89 -9.43 18.91
N ILE A 638 46.25 -10.40 18.08
CA ILE A 638 46.23 -10.25 16.61
C ILE A 638 44.76 -10.19 16.15
N LEU A 639 44.46 -9.25 15.25
CA LEU A 639 43.16 -9.10 14.58
C LEU A 639 43.21 -9.62 13.15
N GLY A 640 44.34 -9.46 12.46
CA GLY A 640 44.53 -9.95 11.09
C GLY A 640 45.96 -9.75 10.61
N SER A 641 46.36 -10.49 9.59
CA SER A 641 47.65 -10.33 8.90
C SER A 641 47.41 -10.35 7.39
N GLY A 642 48.08 -9.45 6.67
CA GLY A 642 47.95 -9.33 5.22
C GLY A 642 49.23 -8.80 4.56
N ALA A 643 49.12 -8.39 3.30
CA ALA A 643 50.22 -7.85 2.51
C ALA A 643 50.87 -6.62 3.18
N PHE A 644 50.05 -5.76 3.79
CA PHE A 644 50.48 -4.54 4.47
C PHE A 644 50.98 -4.77 5.91
N GLY A 645 51.14 -6.02 6.36
CA GLY A 645 51.59 -6.35 7.71
C GLY A 645 50.49 -6.84 8.65
N THR A 646 50.76 -6.78 9.96
CA THR A 646 49.95 -7.43 11.00
C THR A 646 49.24 -6.40 11.86
N VAL A 647 47.92 -6.55 12.01
CA VAL A 647 47.08 -5.68 12.83
C VAL A 647 46.83 -6.31 14.19
N TYR A 648 47.12 -5.57 15.25
CA TYR A 648 46.86 -5.94 16.64
C TYR A 648 45.74 -5.08 17.23
N LYS A 649 44.88 -5.69 18.03
CA LYS A 649 44.11 -4.97 19.05
C LYS A 649 45.09 -4.49 20.11
N GLY A 650 45.06 -3.20 20.40
CA GLY A 650 45.94 -2.57 21.38
C GLY A 650 45.22 -1.63 22.33
N ILE A 651 45.97 -1.16 23.32
CA ILE A 651 45.58 -0.10 24.23
C ILE A 651 46.64 0.99 24.14
N TRP A 652 46.21 2.21 23.81
CA TRP A 652 47.03 3.40 23.91
C TRP A 652 46.74 4.10 25.24
N VAL A 653 47.80 4.40 25.99
CA VAL A 653 47.76 5.18 27.23
C VAL A 653 48.65 6.41 27.02
N PRO A 654 48.05 7.59 26.76
CA PRO A 654 48.81 8.81 26.57
C PRO A 654 49.67 9.13 27.79
N GLU A 655 50.88 9.64 27.56
CA GLU A 655 51.81 10.00 28.63
C GLU A 655 51.19 11.03 29.60
N GLY A 656 51.25 10.75 30.90
CA GLY A 656 50.64 11.60 31.95
C GLY A 656 49.13 11.42 32.15
N GLU A 657 48.44 10.59 31.37
CA GLU A 657 47.00 10.32 31.52
C GLU A 657 46.73 8.88 31.99
N THR A 658 45.69 8.69 32.80
CA THR A 658 45.29 7.35 33.31
C THR A 658 44.27 6.64 32.40
N VAL A 659 43.92 7.26 31.27
CA VAL A 659 42.84 6.82 30.39
C VAL A 659 43.38 5.81 29.36
N LYS A 660 42.79 4.60 29.38
CA LYS A 660 43.08 3.54 28.40
C LYS A 660 42.18 3.68 27.17
N ILE A 661 42.77 3.91 26.00
CA ILE A 661 42.08 4.08 24.71
C ILE A 661 42.26 2.80 23.87
N PRO A 662 41.18 2.12 23.44
CA PRO A 662 41.29 0.96 22.56
C PRO A 662 41.67 1.40 21.14
N VAL A 663 42.75 0.83 20.62
CA VAL A 663 43.31 1.16 19.30
C VAL A 663 43.55 -0.09 18.46
N ALA A 664 43.63 0.08 17.15
CA ALA A 664 44.19 -0.89 16.23
C ALA A 664 45.63 -0.46 15.90
N ILE A 665 46.59 -1.35 16.11
CA ILE A 665 48.01 -1.12 15.89
C ILE A 665 48.42 -1.98 14.71
N LYS A 666 48.67 -1.37 13.56
CA LYS A 666 49.13 -2.06 12.35
C LYS A 666 50.63 -1.94 12.25
N ILE A 667 51.33 -3.05 12.41
CA ILE A 667 52.78 -3.15 12.24
C ILE A 667 53.04 -3.43 10.76
N LEU A 668 53.71 -2.51 10.08
CA LEU A 668 54.08 -2.66 8.67
C LEU A 668 55.26 -3.65 8.56
N ARG A 669 55.32 -4.40 7.46
CA ARG A 669 56.46 -5.28 7.17
C ARG A 669 57.69 -4.42 6.87
N GLU A 670 58.85 -4.89 7.33
CA GLU A 670 60.12 -4.14 7.28
C GLU A 670 60.58 -3.91 5.84
N ARG A 671 60.88 -2.65 5.48
CA ARG A 671 61.53 -2.26 4.21
C ARG A 671 62.95 -1.80 4.53
N THR A 672 63.94 -2.35 3.84
CA THR A 672 65.35 -1.96 3.97
C THR A 672 65.66 -0.74 3.09
N GLY A 673 65.71 0.47 3.67
CA GLY A 673 66.32 1.64 3.01
C GLY A 673 65.84 3.03 3.48
N PRO A 674 66.72 4.04 3.59
CA PRO A 674 66.37 5.38 4.08
C PRO A 674 65.39 6.18 3.17
N LYS A 675 65.28 5.86 1.87
CA LYS A 675 64.27 6.46 0.97
C LYS A 675 62.84 5.99 1.28
N ALA A 676 62.66 4.75 1.71
CA ALA A 676 61.35 4.19 2.03
C ALA A 676 60.70 4.82 3.28
N ASN A 677 61.51 5.35 4.20
CA ASN A 677 61.04 6.01 5.41
C ASN A 677 60.45 7.41 5.13
N VAL A 678 60.98 8.14 4.14
CA VAL A 678 60.48 9.47 3.75
C VAL A 678 59.13 9.34 3.03
N GLU A 679 59.04 8.45 2.04
CA GLU A 679 57.79 8.16 1.31
C GLU A 679 56.69 7.65 2.25
N PHE A 680 57.06 6.82 3.24
CA PHE A 680 56.14 6.39 4.28
C PHE A 680 55.61 7.54 5.14
N MET A 681 56.48 8.46 5.57
CA MET A 681 56.08 9.58 6.43
C MET A 681 55.17 10.57 5.69
N ASP A 682 55.40 10.80 4.40
CA ASP A 682 54.52 11.62 3.56
C ASP A 682 53.13 10.98 3.43
N GLU A 683 53.04 9.66 3.27
CA GLU A 683 51.76 8.96 3.23
C GLU A 683 51.03 8.94 4.57
N ALA A 684 51.77 8.73 5.67
CA ALA A 684 51.20 8.81 7.01
C ALA A 684 50.67 10.21 7.32
N LEU A 685 51.34 11.26 6.85
CA LEU A 685 50.90 12.64 6.96
C LEU A 685 49.61 12.90 6.17
N ILE A 686 49.54 12.39 4.94
CA ILE A 686 48.32 12.42 4.12
C ILE A 686 47.18 11.71 4.87
N MET A 687 47.39 10.48 5.36
CA MET A 687 46.38 9.72 6.11
C MET A 687 45.92 10.43 7.39
N ALA A 688 46.82 11.13 8.08
CA ALA A 688 46.49 11.92 9.26
C ALA A 688 45.68 13.19 8.94
N SER A 689 45.85 13.76 7.75
CA SER A 689 45.11 14.95 7.29
C SER A 689 43.68 14.66 6.81
N MET A 690 43.32 13.37 6.66
CA MET A 690 41.99 12.99 6.16
C MET A 690 40.93 13.06 7.26
N ASP A 691 39.94 13.92 7.06
CA ASP A 691 38.78 14.05 7.93
C ASP A 691 37.47 13.82 7.18
N HIS A 692 36.90 12.63 7.34
CA HIS A 692 35.61 12.28 6.77
C HIS A 692 34.90 11.20 7.63
N PRO A 693 33.58 11.27 7.85
CA PRO A 693 32.84 10.33 8.69
C PRO A 693 32.97 8.87 8.28
N HIS A 694 33.22 8.60 6.99
CA HIS A 694 33.34 7.25 6.42
C HIS A 694 34.79 6.84 6.08
N LEU A 695 35.79 7.57 6.58
CA LEU A 695 37.19 7.13 6.55
C LEU A 695 37.68 6.84 7.97
N VAL A 696 38.59 5.88 8.10
CA VAL A 696 39.31 5.62 9.35
C VAL A 696 40.41 6.67 9.52
N ARG A 697 40.40 7.37 10.65
CA ARG A 697 41.38 8.40 10.98
C ARG A 697 42.62 7.78 11.62
N LEU A 698 43.80 8.21 11.18
CA LEU A 698 45.08 7.90 11.82
C LEU A 698 45.21 8.73 13.11
N LEU A 699 45.43 8.05 14.25
CA LEU A 699 45.61 8.70 15.56
C LEU A 699 47.08 9.05 15.81
N GLY A 700 48.00 8.28 15.26
CA GLY A 700 49.44 8.52 15.36
C GLY A 700 50.26 7.38 14.75
N VAL A 701 51.58 7.56 14.74
CA VAL A 701 52.57 6.62 14.22
C VAL A 701 53.62 6.34 15.29
N CYS A 702 54.01 5.09 15.48
CA CYS A 702 55.14 4.69 16.32
C CYS A 702 56.29 4.22 15.43
N LEU A 703 57.51 4.73 15.66
CA LEU A 703 58.67 4.53 14.78
C LEU A 703 59.70 3.51 15.32
N SER A 704 59.43 2.83 16.44
CA SER A 704 60.39 1.94 17.11
C SER A 704 59.79 0.56 17.41
N PRO A 705 60.52 -0.57 17.20
CA PRO A 705 61.64 -0.79 16.26
C PRO A 705 61.17 -1.00 14.81
N THR A 706 59.87 -1.22 14.60
CA THR A 706 59.20 -1.29 13.28
C THR A 706 58.11 -0.23 13.24
N ILE A 707 57.79 0.26 12.04
CA ILE A 707 56.79 1.30 11.83
C ILE A 707 55.39 0.76 12.15
N GLN A 708 54.67 1.45 13.04
CA GLN A 708 53.32 1.07 13.47
C GLN A 708 52.34 2.22 13.22
N LEU A 709 51.25 1.94 12.51
CA LEU A 709 50.12 2.86 12.32
C LEU A 709 49.07 2.60 13.40
N VAL A 710 48.67 3.65 14.12
CA VAL A 710 47.70 3.54 15.21
C VAL A 710 46.41 4.23 14.81
N THR A 711 45.33 3.45 14.69
CA THR A 711 43.99 3.94 14.36
C THR A 711 42.99 3.59 15.46
N GLN A 712 41.80 4.18 15.40
CA GLN A 712 40.72 3.80 16.31
C GLN A 712 40.26 2.36 16.03
N LEU A 713 40.14 1.55 17.09
CA LEU A 713 39.59 0.19 16.97
C LEU A 713 38.09 0.23 16.62
N MET A 714 37.70 -0.40 15.52
CA MET A 714 36.30 -0.61 15.17
C MET A 714 35.76 -1.89 15.85
N PRO A 715 34.64 -1.82 16.60
CA PRO A 715 34.20 -2.92 17.47
C PRO A 715 33.66 -4.15 16.72
N HIS A 716 33.15 -3.99 15.49
CA HIS A 716 32.51 -5.06 14.72
C HIS A 716 33.38 -5.62 13.59
N GLY A 717 34.67 -5.30 13.57
CA GLY A 717 35.59 -5.85 12.57
C GLY A 717 35.34 -5.31 11.15
N CYS A 718 35.69 -6.11 10.15
CA CYS A 718 35.51 -5.76 8.75
C CYS A 718 34.10 -6.10 8.25
N LEU A 719 33.65 -5.40 7.21
CA LEU A 719 32.32 -5.53 6.65
C LEU A 719 32.12 -6.90 5.98
N LEU A 720 33.17 -7.47 5.39
CA LEU A 720 33.12 -8.81 4.78
C LEU A 720 32.73 -9.90 5.80
N ASP A 721 33.38 -9.94 6.96
CA ASP A 721 33.06 -10.90 8.01
C ASP A 721 31.68 -10.59 8.60
N TYR A 722 31.38 -9.31 8.80
CA TYR A 722 30.10 -8.86 9.34
C TYR A 722 28.91 -9.33 8.49
N VAL A 723 28.96 -9.16 7.16
CA VAL A 723 27.87 -9.59 6.27
C VAL A 723 27.71 -11.10 6.18
N ARG A 724 28.80 -11.87 6.39
CA ARG A 724 28.75 -13.33 6.43
C ARG A 724 28.12 -13.83 7.74
N GLU A 725 28.53 -13.25 8.87
CA GLU A 725 28.05 -13.64 10.20
C GLU A 725 26.58 -13.24 10.44
N HIS A 726 26.13 -12.14 9.84
CA HIS A 726 24.81 -11.55 10.13
C HIS A 726 23.86 -11.59 8.92
N LYS A 727 24.10 -12.47 7.95
CA LYS A 727 23.33 -12.56 6.69
C LYS A 727 21.81 -12.53 6.89
N ASP A 728 21.30 -13.23 7.91
CA ASP A 728 19.85 -13.33 8.18
C ASP A 728 19.23 -12.08 8.81
N ASN A 729 20.07 -11.18 9.36
CA ASN A 729 19.66 -9.96 10.06
C ASN A 729 19.90 -8.68 9.25
N ILE A 730 20.33 -8.79 7.99
CA ILE A 730 20.67 -7.66 7.14
C ILE A 730 19.54 -7.42 6.12
N GLY A 731 18.85 -6.29 6.26
CA GLY A 731 17.80 -5.88 5.32
C GLY A 731 18.30 -5.02 4.16
N SER A 732 17.47 -4.88 3.12
CA SER A 732 17.74 -4.12 1.89
C SER A 732 18.18 -2.67 2.16
N GLN A 733 17.56 -1.99 3.12
CA GLN A 733 17.91 -0.63 3.51
C GLN A 733 19.36 -0.52 4.00
N LEU A 734 19.82 -1.49 4.78
CA LEU A 734 21.13 -1.47 5.39
C LEU A 734 22.24 -1.67 4.34
N LEU A 735 22.02 -2.61 3.40
CA LEU A 735 22.92 -2.85 2.27
C LEU A 735 23.10 -1.59 1.41
N LEU A 736 22.00 -0.97 0.98
CA LEU A 736 22.06 0.25 0.16
C LEU A 736 22.69 1.42 0.91
N ASN A 737 22.42 1.55 2.21
CA ASN A 737 23.08 2.57 3.05
C ASN A 737 24.59 2.37 3.11
N TRP A 738 25.09 1.13 3.19
CA TRP A 738 26.53 0.87 3.11
C TRP A 738 27.12 1.23 1.74
N CYS A 739 26.42 0.94 0.64
CA CYS A 739 26.83 1.36 -0.72
C CYS A 739 27.03 2.89 -0.79
N VAL A 740 26.09 3.65 -0.22
CA VAL A 740 26.16 5.13 -0.14
C VAL A 740 27.33 5.59 0.70
N GLN A 741 27.54 5.00 1.88
CA GLN A 741 28.62 5.41 2.79
C GLN A 741 30.00 5.15 2.18
N ILE A 742 30.17 4.01 1.50
CA ILE A 742 31.43 3.69 0.80
C ILE A 742 31.63 4.69 -0.35
N ALA A 743 30.61 4.95 -1.17
CA ALA A 743 30.71 5.92 -2.27
C ALA A 743 31.07 7.33 -1.78
N LYS A 744 30.47 7.80 -0.67
CA LYS A 744 30.81 9.09 -0.07
C LYS A 744 32.26 9.15 0.44
N GLY A 745 32.74 8.07 1.07
CA GLY A 745 34.13 7.98 1.50
C GLY A 745 35.12 8.03 0.34
N MET A 746 34.81 7.33 -0.75
CA MET A 746 35.63 7.32 -1.97
C MET A 746 35.55 8.63 -2.77
N MET A 747 34.38 9.28 -2.81
CA MET A 747 34.21 10.62 -3.36
C MET A 747 35.13 11.63 -2.65
N TYR A 748 35.23 11.55 -1.32
CA TYR A 748 36.14 12.41 -0.57
C TYR A 748 37.62 12.14 -0.91
N LEU A 749 38.00 10.87 -1.14
CA LEU A 749 39.34 10.51 -1.59
C LEU A 749 39.64 11.05 -2.99
N GLU A 750 38.66 10.95 -3.91
CA GLU A 750 38.72 11.52 -5.27
C GLU A 750 38.91 13.04 -5.24
N ASP A 751 38.13 13.77 -4.42
CA ASP A 751 38.25 15.23 -4.26
C ASP A 751 39.64 15.65 -3.72
N ARG A 752 40.26 14.78 -2.91
CA ARG A 752 41.63 14.97 -2.38
C ARG A 752 42.72 14.42 -3.29
N ARG A 753 42.37 13.94 -4.49
CA ARG A 753 43.29 13.34 -5.49
C ARG A 753 44.06 12.13 -4.97
N LEU A 754 43.43 11.36 -4.08
CA LEU A 754 43.98 10.12 -3.52
C LEU A 754 43.29 8.89 -4.11
N VAL A 755 44.09 7.97 -4.63
CA VAL A 755 43.63 6.67 -5.15
C VAL A 755 43.82 5.63 -4.06
N HIS A 756 42.78 4.86 -3.75
CA HIS A 756 42.80 3.85 -2.70
C HIS A 756 43.58 2.59 -3.11
N ARG A 757 43.36 2.08 -4.33
CA ARG A 757 44.03 0.92 -4.96
C ARG A 757 43.78 -0.46 -4.35
N ASP A 758 43.09 -0.55 -3.21
CA ASP A 758 42.70 -1.82 -2.59
C ASP A 758 41.32 -1.72 -1.93
N LEU A 759 40.35 -1.15 -2.64
CA LEU A 759 38.98 -1.09 -2.14
C LEU A 759 38.33 -2.48 -2.25
N ALA A 760 37.96 -3.04 -1.10
CA ALA A 760 37.28 -4.32 -0.98
C ALA A 760 36.49 -4.37 0.32
N ALA A 761 35.52 -5.28 0.45
CA ALA A 761 34.69 -5.39 1.66
C ALA A 761 35.51 -5.67 2.94
N ARG A 762 36.68 -6.32 2.81
CA ARG A 762 37.64 -6.54 3.92
C ARG A 762 38.32 -5.27 4.44
N ASN A 763 38.41 -4.23 3.60
CA ASN A 763 39.02 -2.94 3.93
C ASN A 763 37.96 -1.87 4.27
N VAL A 764 36.72 -2.30 4.51
CA VAL A 764 35.65 -1.49 5.10
C VAL A 764 35.38 -2.00 6.50
N LEU A 765 35.44 -1.14 7.52
CA LEU A 765 35.28 -1.50 8.92
C LEU A 765 33.92 -1.03 9.47
N VAL A 766 33.34 -1.81 10.38
CA VAL A 766 32.01 -1.56 10.95
C VAL A 766 32.15 -0.94 12.34
N LYS A 767 31.73 0.33 12.47
CA LYS A 767 31.68 1.04 13.75
C LYS A 767 30.42 0.70 14.54
N SER A 768 29.30 0.62 13.83
CA SER A 768 27.97 0.19 14.29
C SER A 768 27.20 -0.29 13.06
N PRO A 769 26.09 -1.03 13.17
CA PRO A 769 25.34 -1.50 12.00
C PRO A 769 25.06 -0.39 10.97
N ASN A 770 24.72 0.82 11.43
CA ASN A 770 24.40 1.96 10.57
C ASN A 770 25.61 2.83 10.17
N HIS A 771 26.85 2.50 10.56
CA HIS A 771 28.03 3.36 10.31
C HIS A 771 29.27 2.53 9.96
N ILE A 772 29.75 2.67 8.72
CA ILE A 772 30.99 2.07 8.21
C ILE A 772 32.10 3.10 7.96
N LYS A 773 33.34 2.64 7.94
CA LYS A 773 34.54 3.45 7.65
C LYS A 773 35.54 2.68 6.80
N ILE A 774 36.04 3.29 5.74
CA ILE A 774 37.06 2.73 4.85
C ILE A 774 38.44 2.90 5.49
N THR A 775 39.27 1.85 5.44
CA THR A 775 40.65 1.82 5.95
C THR A 775 41.64 1.52 4.84
N ASP A 776 42.94 1.59 5.13
CA ASP A 776 44.04 1.15 4.26
C ASP A 776 44.17 1.93 2.93
N PHE A 777 43.50 3.07 2.81
CA PHE A 777 43.79 4.06 1.77
C PHE A 777 45.20 4.64 1.96
N GLY A 778 45.93 4.83 0.86
CA GLY A 778 47.32 5.34 0.88
C GLY A 778 48.39 4.25 0.98
N LEU A 779 48.14 3.15 1.69
CA LEU A 779 49.16 2.12 1.97
C LEU A 779 49.58 1.26 0.77
N ALA A 780 48.77 1.24 -0.30
CA ALA A 780 49.02 0.44 -1.50
C ALA A 780 50.24 0.90 -2.33
N ARG A 781 50.65 2.17 -2.20
CA ARG A 781 51.88 2.69 -2.82
C ARG A 781 53.15 2.12 -2.15
N LEU A 782 53.06 1.77 -0.87
CA LEU A 782 54.10 1.03 -0.13
C LEU A 782 54.18 -0.46 -0.50
N LEU A 783 53.60 -0.89 -1.62
CA LEU A 783 53.85 -2.22 -2.20
C LEU A 783 54.49 -2.15 -3.60
N ASP A 784 54.61 -0.96 -4.21
CA ASP A 784 55.04 -0.79 -5.62
C ASP A 784 56.56 -0.94 -5.85
N VAL A 785 57.34 -1.24 -4.82
CA VAL A 785 58.81 -1.37 -4.92
C VAL A 785 59.20 -2.83 -4.66
N ASP A 786 59.46 -3.55 -5.74
CA ASP A 786 60.16 -4.85 -5.84
C ASP A 786 59.47 -6.18 -5.44
N GLU A 787 58.18 -6.24 -5.09
CA GLU A 787 57.52 -7.54 -4.83
C GLU A 787 56.80 -8.15 -6.04
N LYS A 788 57.10 -9.44 -6.26
CA LYS A 788 56.52 -10.32 -7.30
C LYS A 788 54.99 -10.25 -7.34
N GLU A 789 54.45 -10.47 -8.54
CA GLU A 789 53.03 -10.50 -8.98
C GLU A 789 52.00 -11.17 -8.03
N TYR A 790 52.44 -11.96 -7.05
CA TYR A 790 51.61 -12.84 -6.21
C TYR A 790 50.84 -12.17 -5.05
N ASN A 791 51.11 -10.90 -4.71
CA ASN A 791 50.48 -10.22 -3.55
C ASN A 791 49.42 -9.16 -3.91
N MET A 792 49.12 -8.95 -5.21
CA MET A 792 48.14 -7.95 -5.65
C MET A 792 46.69 -8.47 -5.57
N PRO A 793 45.70 -7.61 -5.27
CA PRO A 793 44.29 -8.00 -5.18
C PRO A 793 43.65 -8.12 -6.57
N ILE A 794 44.22 -8.95 -7.46
CA ILE A 794 43.91 -9.02 -8.90
C ILE A 794 42.40 -9.12 -9.19
N LYS A 795 41.65 -9.89 -8.38
CA LYS A 795 40.20 -10.09 -8.56
C LYS A 795 39.33 -8.85 -8.33
N TRP A 796 39.89 -7.78 -7.74
CA TRP A 796 39.22 -6.49 -7.51
C TRP A 796 39.75 -5.38 -8.43
N MET A 797 40.79 -5.67 -9.23
CA MET A 797 41.50 -4.67 -10.03
C MET A 797 40.89 -4.51 -11.42
N ALA A 798 40.94 -3.29 -11.93
CA ALA A 798 40.62 -3.00 -13.33
C ALA A 798 41.73 -3.51 -14.27
N LEU A 799 41.37 -3.76 -15.53
CA LEU A 799 42.27 -4.35 -16.52
C LEU A 799 43.54 -3.49 -16.72
N GLU A 800 43.39 -2.16 -16.75
CA GLU A 800 44.51 -1.24 -16.88
C GLU A 800 45.46 -1.24 -15.67
N CYS A 801 44.98 -1.62 -14.48
CA CYS A 801 45.82 -1.80 -13.30
C CYS A 801 46.61 -3.11 -13.38
N ILE A 802 46.03 -4.15 -13.98
CA ILE A 802 46.67 -5.46 -14.07
C ILE A 802 47.79 -5.43 -15.13
N HIS A 803 47.52 -4.95 -16.35
CA HIS A 803 48.52 -4.95 -17.42
C HIS A 803 49.54 -3.82 -17.33
N TYR A 804 49.09 -2.61 -16.99
CA TYR A 804 49.91 -1.40 -17.14
C TYR A 804 50.24 -0.73 -15.81
N ARG A 805 49.83 -1.33 -14.68
CA ARG A 805 50.00 -0.75 -13.33
C ARG A 805 49.45 0.69 -13.23
N LYS A 806 48.44 1.02 -14.04
CA LYS A 806 47.84 2.36 -14.10
C LYS A 806 46.70 2.48 -13.08
N PHE A 807 47.01 3.04 -11.92
CA PHE A 807 46.04 3.28 -10.84
C PHE A 807 45.44 4.69 -10.91
N THR A 808 44.11 4.77 -10.94
CA THR A 808 43.33 6.02 -11.06
C THR A 808 42.06 5.97 -10.19
N HIS A 809 41.35 7.09 -10.07
CA HIS A 809 40.03 7.08 -9.44
C HIS A 809 39.04 6.17 -10.20
N GLN A 810 39.15 6.09 -11.53
CA GLN A 810 38.31 5.20 -12.34
C GLN A 810 38.64 3.72 -12.13
N SER A 811 39.87 3.36 -11.76
CA SER A 811 40.18 2.00 -11.34
C SER A 811 39.62 1.68 -9.95
N ASP A 812 39.53 2.67 -9.04
CA ASP A 812 38.84 2.47 -7.76
C ASP A 812 37.32 2.31 -7.96
N VAL A 813 36.73 2.94 -8.97
CA VAL A 813 35.32 2.72 -9.36
C VAL A 813 35.09 1.26 -9.75
N TRP A 814 36.02 0.64 -10.47
CA TRP A 814 35.95 -0.80 -10.76
C TRP A 814 35.94 -1.64 -9.47
N SER A 815 36.89 -1.37 -8.56
CA SER A 815 36.98 -2.05 -7.26
C SER A 815 35.75 -1.81 -6.39
N TYR A 816 35.14 -0.63 -6.49
CA TYR A 816 33.85 -0.32 -5.85
C TYR A 816 32.75 -1.23 -6.38
N GLY A 817 32.62 -1.41 -7.69
CA GLY A 817 31.67 -2.35 -8.29
C GLY A 817 31.81 -3.77 -7.75
N VAL A 818 33.05 -4.28 -7.65
CA VAL A 818 33.34 -5.60 -7.06
C VAL A 818 32.98 -5.63 -5.57
N THR A 819 33.28 -4.57 -4.82
CA THR A 819 32.92 -4.45 -3.40
C THR A 819 31.40 -4.47 -3.19
N ILE A 820 30.62 -3.79 -4.03
CA ILE A 820 29.16 -3.82 -3.95
C ILE A 820 28.66 -5.24 -4.27
N TRP A 821 29.25 -5.92 -5.26
CA TRP A 821 28.92 -7.31 -5.54
C TRP A 821 29.17 -8.24 -4.33
N GLU A 822 30.28 -8.04 -3.61
CA GLU A 822 30.54 -8.78 -2.35
C GLU A 822 29.44 -8.53 -1.31
N LEU A 823 28.96 -7.29 -1.15
CA LEU A 823 27.87 -6.98 -0.23
C LEU A 823 26.56 -7.66 -0.64
N MET A 824 26.21 -7.58 -1.92
CA MET A 824 24.94 -8.10 -2.43
C MET A 824 24.91 -9.64 -2.51
N THR A 825 26.07 -10.29 -2.42
CA THR A 825 26.19 -11.75 -2.31
C THR A 825 26.42 -12.22 -0.87
N PHE A 826 26.35 -11.31 0.12
CA PHE A 826 26.63 -11.57 1.52
C PHE A 826 28.03 -12.17 1.77
N GLY A 827 29.02 -11.58 1.11
CA GLY A 827 30.43 -11.95 1.21
C GLY A 827 30.84 -13.09 0.27
N GLY A 828 30.20 -13.20 -0.89
CA GLY A 828 30.63 -14.10 -1.96
C GLY A 828 32.07 -13.80 -2.40
N LYS A 829 32.79 -14.81 -2.87
CA LYS A 829 34.16 -14.63 -3.39
C LYS A 829 34.09 -14.19 -4.86
N PRO A 830 34.67 -13.05 -5.25
CA PRO A 830 34.71 -12.64 -6.65
C PRO A 830 35.44 -13.69 -7.51
N TYR A 831 34.87 -14.03 -8.67
CA TYR A 831 35.43 -15.03 -9.60
C TYR A 831 35.82 -16.33 -8.88
N ASP A 832 34.91 -16.86 -8.06
CA ASP A 832 35.19 -18.05 -7.25
C ASP A 832 35.59 -19.24 -8.14
N GLY A 833 36.57 -20.01 -7.69
CA GLY A 833 37.15 -21.11 -8.48
C GLY A 833 38.11 -20.71 -9.60
N ILE A 834 38.21 -19.42 -9.97
CA ILE A 834 39.14 -18.96 -11.02
C ILE A 834 40.46 -18.49 -10.36
N PRO A 835 41.63 -19.01 -10.78
CA PRO A 835 42.94 -18.53 -10.33
C PRO A 835 43.18 -17.06 -10.71
N ALA A 836 43.83 -16.29 -9.85
CA ALA A 836 44.07 -14.86 -10.06
C ALA A 836 44.79 -14.54 -11.39
N ARG A 837 45.70 -15.42 -11.82
CA ARG A 837 46.46 -15.29 -13.08
C ARG A 837 45.59 -15.37 -14.35
N GLU A 838 44.41 -15.98 -14.27
CA GLU A 838 43.50 -16.20 -15.41
C GLU A 838 42.44 -15.08 -15.52
N ILE A 839 42.41 -14.17 -14.54
CA ILE A 839 41.46 -13.06 -14.49
C ILE A 839 41.61 -12.08 -15.67
N PRO A 840 42.82 -11.70 -16.13
CA PRO A 840 42.95 -10.81 -17.29
C PRO A 840 42.27 -11.37 -18.55
N ASP A 841 42.51 -12.65 -18.86
CA ASP A 841 41.99 -13.30 -20.06
C ASP A 841 40.46 -13.35 -20.10
N ILE A 842 39.79 -13.56 -18.97
CA ILE A 842 38.32 -13.56 -18.90
C ILE A 842 37.76 -12.14 -19.00
N LEU A 843 38.44 -11.16 -18.42
CA LEU A 843 38.00 -9.77 -18.45
C LEU A 843 38.11 -9.18 -19.86
N GLU A 844 39.17 -9.53 -20.60
CA GLU A 844 39.38 -9.18 -22.02
C GLU A 844 38.30 -9.79 -22.93
N LYS A 845 37.84 -11.01 -22.63
CA LYS A 845 36.70 -11.65 -23.32
C LYS A 845 35.35 -11.02 -23.01
N GLY A 846 35.31 -10.02 -22.12
CA GLY A 846 34.10 -9.32 -21.71
C GLY A 846 33.34 -9.99 -20.58
N GLU A 847 33.88 -11.06 -19.97
CA GLU A 847 33.22 -11.70 -18.83
C GLU A 847 33.25 -10.79 -17.60
N ARG A 848 32.15 -10.77 -16.85
CA ARG A 848 31.97 -9.97 -15.63
C ARG A 848 31.30 -10.83 -14.55
N LEU A 849 31.36 -10.37 -13.30
CA LEU A 849 30.66 -11.04 -12.20
C LEU A 849 29.15 -11.07 -12.47
N SER A 850 28.51 -12.20 -12.20
CA SER A 850 27.08 -12.41 -12.46
C SER A 850 26.20 -11.56 -11.54
N GLN A 851 24.94 -11.33 -11.95
CA GLN A 851 23.97 -10.61 -11.14
C GLN A 851 23.69 -11.31 -9.80
N PRO A 852 23.86 -10.63 -8.64
CA PRO A 852 23.49 -11.18 -7.35
C PRO A 852 21.98 -11.48 -7.27
N PRO A 853 21.55 -12.61 -6.68
CA PRO A 853 20.14 -13.02 -6.67
C PRO A 853 19.18 -12.03 -6.01
N ILE A 854 19.66 -11.24 -5.05
CA ILE A 854 18.83 -10.24 -4.35
C ILE A 854 18.67 -8.94 -5.15
N CYS A 855 19.45 -8.72 -6.21
CA CYS A 855 19.50 -7.45 -6.94
C CYS A 855 18.54 -7.46 -8.12
N THR A 856 17.81 -6.35 -8.28
CA THR A 856 17.16 -6.04 -9.56
C THR A 856 18.18 -5.68 -10.65
N ILE A 857 17.71 -5.66 -11.90
CA ILE A 857 18.53 -5.24 -13.05
C ILE A 857 19.10 -3.84 -12.87
N ASP A 858 18.37 -2.93 -12.23
CA ASP A 858 18.79 -1.54 -12.00
C ASP A 858 20.08 -1.46 -11.16
N VAL A 859 20.15 -2.22 -10.07
CA VAL A 859 21.33 -2.26 -9.19
C VAL A 859 22.50 -2.94 -9.90
N TYR A 860 22.22 -4.02 -10.64
CA TYR A 860 23.23 -4.74 -11.40
C TYR A 860 23.82 -3.88 -12.54
N MET A 861 22.99 -3.10 -13.24
CA MET A 861 23.45 -2.18 -14.29
C MET A 861 24.41 -1.11 -13.74
N VAL A 862 24.24 -0.67 -12.49
CA VAL A 862 25.23 0.23 -11.85
C VAL A 862 26.57 -0.48 -11.66
N MET A 863 26.58 -1.75 -11.23
CA MET A 863 27.82 -2.54 -11.12
C MET A 863 28.49 -2.75 -12.50
N VAL A 864 27.70 -3.08 -13.53
CA VAL A 864 28.20 -3.26 -14.90
C VAL A 864 28.83 -1.96 -15.44
N LYS A 865 28.20 -0.80 -15.19
CA LYS A 865 28.79 0.52 -15.54
C LYS A 865 30.13 0.78 -14.85
N CYS A 866 30.33 0.26 -13.62
CA CYS A 866 31.62 0.34 -12.94
C CYS A 866 32.70 -0.52 -13.61
N TRP A 867 32.30 -1.56 -14.36
CA TRP A 867 33.21 -2.51 -15.02
C TRP A 867 33.35 -2.32 -16.54
N MET A 868 33.06 -1.11 -17.03
CA MET A 868 33.35 -0.74 -18.42
C MET A 868 34.86 -0.82 -18.68
N ILE A 869 35.26 -1.38 -19.83
CA ILE A 869 36.67 -1.47 -20.22
C ILE A 869 37.28 -0.08 -20.31
N ASP A 870 36.61 0.82 -21.03
CA ASP A 870 36.99 2.22 -21.08
C ASP A 870 36.79 2.88 -19.70
N ALA A 871 37.87 3.43 -19.15
CA ALA A 871 37.90 4.03 -17.83
C ALA A 871 37.08 5.32 -17.77
N ASP A 872 37.05 6.11 -18.85
CA ASP A 872 36.34 7.40 -18.87
C ASP A 872 34.81 7.22 -19.00
N SER A 873 34.37 6.05 -19.48
CA SER A 873 32.97 5.65 -19.52
C SER A 873 32.40 5.20 -18.16
N ARG A 874 33.25 5.02 -17.13
CA ARG A 874 32.80 4.63 -15.79
C ARG A 874 32.24 5.84 -15.02
N PRO A 875 31.21 5.68 -14.19
CA PRO A 875 30.62 6.78 -13.42
C PRO A 875 31.58 7.30 -12.34
N LYS A 876 31.48 8.58 -11.97
CA LYS A 876 32.25 9.15 -10.86
C LYS A 876 31.65 8.79 -9.50
N PHE A 877 32.42 8.87 -8.41
CA PHE A 877 31.91 8.55 -7.08
C PHE A 877 30.78 9.46 -6.61
N LYS A 878 30.75 10.72 -7.06
CA LYS A 878 29.65 11.66 -6.84
C LYS A 878 28.32 11.14 -7.41
N GLU A 879 28.36 10.59 -8.63
CA GLU A 879 27.18 10.03 -9.31
C GLU A 879 26.73 8.74 -8.63
N LEU A 880 27.68 7.85 -8.30
CA LEU A 880 27.41 6.61 -7.57
C LEU A 880 26.77 6.88 -6.19
N ALA A 881 27.28 7.86 -5.44
CA ALA A 881 26.71 8.25 -4.16
C ALA A 881 25.27 8.78 -4.30
N ALA A 882 24.98 9.56 -5.34
CA ALA A 882 23.63 10.07 -5.62
C ALA A 882 22.68 8.94 -6.02
N GLU A 883 23.12 8.03 -6.88
CA GLU A 883 22.31 6.95 -7.42
C GLU A 883 21.93 5.93 -6.33
N PHE A 884 22.89 5.48 -5.52
CA PHE A 884 22.58 4.61 -4.37
C PHE A 884 21.77 5.35 -3.29
N SER A 885 21.93 6.67 -3.13
CA SER A 885 21.09 7.45 -2.20
C SER A 885 19.65 7.53 -2.67
N ARG A 886 19.42 7.59 -4.00
CA ARG A 886 18.09 7.53 -4.61
C ARG A 886 17.47 6.15 -4.39
N MET A 887 18.23 5.09 -4.61
CA MET A 887 17.76 3.70 -4.38
C MET A 887 17.45 3.44 -2.90
N ALA A 888 18.24 4.00 -1.98
CA ALA A 888 18.04 3.85 -0.53
C ALA A 888 16.76 4.52 -0.01
N ARG A 889 16.06 5.36 -0.79
CA ARG A 889 14.74 5.93 -0.41
C ARG A 889 13.60 4.93 -0.59
N ASP A 890 13.77 3.93 -1.45
CA ASP A 890 12.81 2.87 -1.70
C ASP A 890 13.52 1.51 -1.88
N PRO A 891 14.08 0.93 -0.80
CA PRO A 891 14.97 -0.23 -0.89
C PRO A 891 14.31 -1.49 -1.46
N GLN A 892 13.02 -1.68 -1.21
CA GLN A 892 12.30 -2.91 -1.58
C GLN A 892 12.11 -3.02 -3.10
N ARG A 893 12.06 -1.89 -3.81
CA ARG A 893 12.04 -1.85 -5.27
C ARG A 893 13.35 -2.38 -5.89
N TYR A 894 14.48 -2.17 -5.22
CA TYR A 894 15.80 -2.43 -5.79
C TYR A 894 16.44 -3.74 -5.32
N LEU A 895 16.12 -4.18 -4.10
CA LEU A 895 16.65 -5.40 -3.50
C LEU A 895 15.55 -6.28 -2.90
N VAL A 896 15.47 -7.54 -3.35
CA VAL A 896 14.49 -8.54 -2.92
C VAL A 896 15.19 -9.62 -2.09
N ILE A 897 15.05 -9.56 -0.77
CA ILE A 897 15.59 -10.57 0.16
C ILE A 897 14.46 -11.51 0.57
N GLN A 898 14.50 -12.77 0.12
CA GLN A 898 13.42 -13.76 0.27
C GLN A 898 13.06 -14.14 1.72
N HIS A 899 13.82 -13.70 2.72
CA HIS A 899 13.65 -14.13 4.11
C HIS A 899 12.60 -13.34 4.94
N LEU A 900 11.83 -12.42 4.34
CA LEU A 900 10.85 -11.60 5.06
C LEU A 900 9.38 -11.81 4.65
N PHE A 901 9.06 -12.87 3.91
CA PHE A 901 7.69 -13.19 3.52
C PHE A 901 6.86 -13.98 4.56
N LEU A 902 7.40 -14.26 5.76
CA LEU A 902 6.74 -15.11 6.77
C LEU A 902 6.19 -14.40 8.02
N ILE A 903 6.21 -13.06 8.11
CA ILE A 903 5.72 -12.36 9.32
C ILE A 903 4.54 -11.39 9.07
N PHE A 904 4.16 -11.11 7.83
CA PHE A 904 2.95 -10.29 7.56
C PHE A 904 2.14 -10.82 6.38
N LEU A 905 1.35 -11.88 6.61
CA LEU A 905 0.05 -12.05 5.96
C LEU A 905 -0.95 -12.68 6.96
N PRO A 906 -2.20 -12.19 7.05
CA PRO A 906 -3.26 -12.90 7.72
C PRO A 906 -3.55 -14.20 6.96
N THR A 907 -3.72 -15.28 7.71
CA THR A 907 -4.20 -16.57 7.20
C THR A 907 -5.53 -16.41 6.47
N GLY A 908 -5.60 -16.80 5.19
CA GLY A 908 -6.87 -16.82 4.44
C GLY A 908 -6.74 -17.02 2.93
N SER A 909 -6.56 -18.27 2.51
CA SER A 909 -6.99 -18.90 1.25
C SER A 909 -7.24 -18.04 -0.01
N VAL A 910 -6.42 -18.24 -1.05
CA VAL A 910 -6.93 -18.59 -2.39
C VAL A 910 -5.99 -19.63 -3.02
N GLY A 911 -6.53 -20.81 -3.29
CA GLY A 911 -5.84 -21.88 -4.01
C GLY A 911 -5.92 -21.71 -5.53
N SER A 912 -4.89 -22.29 -6.17
CA SER A 912 -4.90 -22.92 -7.50
C SER A 912 -5.42 -22.14 -8.71
N THR A 913 -4.51 -21.76 -9.61
CA THR A 913 -4.45 -22.28 -11.00
C THR A 913 -3.29 -21.66 -11.79
N LEU A 914 -2.27 -22.47 -12.12
CA LEU A 914 -1.77 -22.78 -13.47
C LEU A 914 -0.33 -23.32 -13.40
N ALA A 915 -0.22 -24.62 -13.63
CA ALA A 915 1.00 -25.26 -14.08
C ALA A 915 1.19 -24.96 -15.58
N SER A 916 2.44 -24.76 -16.05
CA SER A 916 3.06 -25.68 -17.02
C SER A 916 4.54 -25.37 -17.30
N LYS A 917 5.37 -26.40 -17.10
CA LYS A 917 6.44 -26.92 -17.99
C LYS A 917 7.55 -25.97 -18.48
N SER A 918 8.81 -26.30 -18.12
CA SER A 918 9.63 -27.24 -18.92
C SER A 918 10.85 -27.76 -18.13
N LYS A 919 11.13 -29.04 -18.36
CA LYS A 919 12.06 -29.95 -17.67
C LYS A 919 13.54 -29.74 -18.10
N GLY A 920 14.46 -30.22 -17.26
CA GLY A 920 15.81 -30.60 -17.66
C GLY A 920 16.64 -31.18 -16.51
N CYS A 921 16.69 -32.51 -16.42
CA CYS A 921 17.43 -33.38 -15.50
C CYS A 921 18.95 -33.02 -15.40
N ALA A 922 19.73 -33.42 -14.39
CA ALA A 922 19.77 -34.74 -13.75
C ALA A 922 20.51 -34.75 -12.39
N PHE A 923 20.04 -35.64 -11.52
CA PHE A 923 20.74 -36.19 -10.36
C PHE A 923 21.94 -37.06 -10.79
N LYS A 924 23.07 -36.97 -10.09
CA LYS A 924 23.61 -38.09 -9.30
C LYS A 924 24.69 -37.67 -8.28
N PRO A 925 24.81 -38.38 -7.15
CA PRO A 925 25.63 -38.03 -6.00
C PRO A 925 26.99 -38.72 -6.02
N HIS A 926 27.98 -38.23 -5.26
CA HIS A 926 28.89 -39.13 -4.55
C HIS A 926 29.59 -38.51 -3.35
N ILE A 927 29.71 -39.39 -2.37
CA ILE A 927 30.30 -39.32 -1.04
C ILE A 927 31.83 -39.19 -1.08
N ARG A 928 32.37 -38.42 -0.12
CA ARG A 928 33.74 -38.41 0.47
C ARG A 928 34.94 -38.59 -0.45
N THR A 929 35.77 -37.56 -0.52
CA THR A 929 37.07 -37.52 0.18
C THR A 929 37.46 -36.07 0.45
#